data_AF-A0A370TJ07-F1
#
_entry.id   AF-A0A370TJ07-F1
#
_cell.length_a   1.000
_cell.length_b   1.000
_cell.length_c   1.000
_cell.angle_alpha   90.00
_cell.angle_beta   90.00
_cell.angle_gamma   90.00
#
_symmetry.space_group_name_H-M   'P 1'
#
loop_
_entity.id
_entity.type
_entity.pdbx_description
1 polymer ?
#
loop_
_entity_poly.entity_id
_entity_poly.type
_entity_poly.pdbx_seq_one_letter_code
_entity_poly.pdbx_strand_id
1 'polypeptide(L)'
;MANTHPDQDQELSTPRTPIVSFLGPVSSYTHQVYTLCDFQRPPWSIGLTDYDLAQAALACFESDQYNYTAAKTITDVFTAVQSGEAALGVVPFENSTNGTVIFTLELLADRHNLFPDITICGEAYLDVSHYLLGHKPSRNAATDSPDASGACTPTISIPAPVQPRTKPLRSLKHIERLYTHPQAWGQCEIFLGAYLKGIERIDVSSTSRAAELAKEDTTGTSAAIASSLAAKVHDLDILAKGIEDREDNTTRFFILKKGIDEEAVEEKVFVEKPPTTTIKTKSLISFTIDHRSPGALAQVLDCFRGYALNLTSINSRPSKVIPFQYIFFVEFEGSKLDDPSGRVKGALACVAKLVQSWRWLDLGLGFDIKELQESKEEMVDKISGDRTGRGWLIDKEIRKFNSRGRSLAQSSRVQSSTQAGLVESVTSRPANYVYDYLSPTNSHLLNISLADFLPEKCYPSGFKTSDLTLPAAKPDGGPSAAPTLPQGHHLVYFPPQIRSCDLLPDGTDPLQSPGPPYVRRMWAGGSLVFQRGGDRQIKLNATRAVCKEKITDVVIKGQDENEKVFVTIERRVGLLSESGSTAKSSGDLPTITFTLEKRNLVFMKEKTSAAAKKDAARPDKIVKPIHTPDVRIPITPSASLLFRFSALTFNAHGIHLDPEYCRTIEGHRNLLVHGPLSLVLMLSVLRSQLKSDEMILKLDYRNLAPLYATETLNVCARRDPEKKDQFDLWVEGSGGGFAVKATALIGKAGTNEGFEGSEALDKF
;
A
#
# COMPACT_ATOMS: atom_id res chain seq x y z
N MET A 1 -9.54 -82.45 -0.56
CA MET A 1 -8.90 -81.38 -1.36
C MET A 1 -9.26 -80.06 -0.72
N ALA A 2 -8.29 -79.35 -0.15
CA ALA A 2 -8.30 -77.93 0.22
C ALA A 2 -6.91 -77.63 0.79
N ASN A 3 -6.33 -76.45 0.52
CA ASN A 3 -4.95 -76.12 0.88
C ASN A 3 -4.87 -74.89 1.79
N THR A 4 -4.05 -75.01 2.84
CA THR A 4 -3.17 -73.98 3.44
C THR A 4 -3.72 -72.57 3.75
N HIS A 5 -3.71 -72.22 5.04
CA HIS A 5 -3.48 -70.85 5.54
C HIS A 5 -2.13 -70.28 5.01
N PRO A 6 -1.90 -68.95 5.07
CA PRO A 6 -1.37 -68.38 6.31
C PRO A 6 -2.20 -67.21 6.87
N ASP A 7 -2.38 -67.19 8.19
CA ASP A 7 -2.69 -65.96 8.91
C ASP A 7 -1.47 -65.01 8.84
N GLN A 8 -1.69 -63.71 8.95
CA GLN A 8 -0.64 -62.73 9.18
C GLN A 8 -0.93 -61.98 10.48
N ASP A 9 0.04 -61.99 11.38
CA ASP A 9 -0.03 -61.23 12.63
C ASP A 9 -0.19 -59.74 12.35
N GLN A 10 -1.29 -59.15 12.83
CA GLN A 10 -1.36 -57.70 12.96
C GLN A 10 -0.55 -57.29 14.19
N GLU A 11 0.67 -56.81 13.98
CA GLU A 11 1.40 -56.07 15.01
C GLU A 11 0.52 -54.93 15.52
N LEU A 12 0.18 -54.93 16.82
CA LEU A 12 -0.43 -53.78 17.46
C LEU A 12 0.62 -52.65 17.46
N SER A 13 0.51 -51.76 16.48
CA SER A 13 1.33 -50.55 16.42
C SER A 13 1.14 -49.76 17.71
N THR A 14 2.24 -49.46 18.40
CA THR A 14 2.21 -48.58 19.57
C THR A 14 1.52 -47.25 19.23
N PRO A 15 0.70 -46.68 20.12
CA PRO A 15 0.00 -45.43 19.84
C PRO A 15 1.03 -44.32 19.61
N ARG A 16 1.13 -43.84 18.37
CA ARG A 16 2.00 -42.72 18.02
C ARG A 16 1.43 -41.46 18.68
N THR A 17 2.24 -40.77 19.47
CA THR A 17 1.85 -39.49 20.08
C THR A 17 1.50 -38.48 18.97
N PRO A 18 0.25 -37.97 18.92
CA PRO A 18 -0.24 -37.14 17.82
C PRO A 18 0.62 -35.91 17.55
N ILE A 19 0.84 -35.59 16.27
CA ILE A 19 1.71 -34.49 15.85
C ILE A 19 0.90 -33.19 15.72
N VAL A 20 1.44 -32.09 16.25
CA VAL A 20 0.95 -30.72 16.08
C VAL A 20 1.93 -29.95 15.19
N SER A 21 1.44 -29.43 14.07
CA SER A 21 2.22 -28.61 13.14
C SER A 21 2.03 -27.11 13.42
N PHE A 22 3.09 -26.32 13.41
CA PHE A 22 3.02 -24.87 13.69
C PHE A 22 3.96 -24.07 12.79
N LEU A 23 3.62 -22.81 12.50
CA LEU A 23 4.49 -21.91 11.74
C LEU A 23 5.78 -21.60 12.52
N GLY A 24 6.88 -22.16 12.04
CA GLY A 24 8.20 -22.10 12.66
C GLY A 24 8.97 -20.79 12.43
N PRO A 25 10.27 -20.76 12.81
CA PRO A 25 11.03 -21.84 13.45
C PRO A 25 10.65 -22.03 14.93
N VAL A 26 11.32 -22.95 15.62
CA VAL A 26 11.18 -23.14 17.08
C VAL A 26 11.46 -21.82 17.80
N SER A 27 10.72 -21.57 18.90
CA SER A 27 10.67 -20.32 19.67
C SER A 27 9.91 -19.13 19.05
N SER A 28 9.28 -19.30 17.88
CA SER A 28 8.38 -18.29 17.31
C SER A 28 7.20 -17.97 18.25
N TYR A 29 6.49 -16.86 18.01
CA TYR A 29 5.25 -16.58 18.75
C TYR A 29 4.20 -17.69 18.55
N THR A 30 4.14 -18.33 17.37
CA THR A 30 3.32 -19.54 17.15
C THR A 30 3.69 -20.69 18.08
N HIS A 31 4.99 -20.86 18.39
CA HIS A 31 5.48 -21.86 19.34
C HIS A 31 5.20 -21.48 20.80
N GLN A 32 5.16 -20.18 21.13
CA GLN A 32 4.85 -19.70 22.49
C GLN A 32 3.42 -19.98 22.94
N VAL A 33 2.46 -20.12 22.01
CA VAL A 33 1.07 -20.51 22.30
C VAL A 33 1.00 -21.83 23.09
N TYR A 34 2.00 -22.70 22.92
CA TYR A 34 2.11 -23.98 23.64
C TYR A 34 2.84 -23.88 24.99
N THR A 35 3.95 -23.15 25.09
CA THR A 35 4.96 -23.35 26.18
C THR A 35 4.64 -22.66 27.51
N LEU A 36 3.39 -22.28 27.78
CA LEU A 36 2.97 -21.67 29.05
C LEU A 36 2.26 -22.69 30.00
N CYS A 37 1.98 -23.91 29.53
CA CYS A 37 1.38 -25.00 30.31
C CYS A 37 2.37 -25.62 31.32
N ASP A 38 2.60 -24.99 32.48
CA ASP A 38 3.41 -25.56 33.57
C ASP A 38 2.82 -25.28 34.96
N PHE A 39 1.65 -25.87 35.24
CA PHE A 39 1.02 -25.92 36.56
C PHE A 39 0.25 -27.24 36.75
N GLN A 40 0.50 -27.95 37.85
CA GLN A 40 -0.04 -29.29 38.11
C GLN A 40 -1.53 -29.28 38.50
N ARG A 41 -2.40 -29.92 37.71
CA ARG A 41 -3.74 -30.38 38.10
C ARG A 41 -4.09 -31.74 37.45
N PRO A 42 -5.06 -32.52 37.98
CA PRO A 42 -5.33 -33.89 37.51
C PRO A 42 -6.18 -33.97 36.22
N PRO A 43 -6.18 -35.11 35.50
CA PRO A 43 -6.64 -35.19 34.09
C PRO A 43 -8.16 -35.11 33.81
N TRP A 44 -8.97 -34.56 34.72
CA TRP A 44 -10.45 -34.59 34.60
C TRP A 44 -11.16 -33.31 35.07
N SER A 45 -10.44 -32.25 35.41
CA SER A 45 -11.03 -30.98 35.86
C SER A 45 -11.22 -29.95 34.74
N ILE A 46 -12.03 -30.27 33.71
CA ILE A 46 -12.50 -29.28 32.73
C ILE A 46 -13.74 -28.58 33.29
N GLY A 47 -13.52 -27.64 34.21
CA GLY A 47 -14.55 -26.86 34.91
C GLY A 47 -13.98 -25.57 35.49
N LEU A 48 -14.75 -24.49 35.41
CA LEU A 48 -14.34 -23.12 35.77
C LEU A 48 -14.16 -22.90 37.28
N THR A 49 -13.13 -22.13 37.64
CA THR A 49 -12.91 -21.17 38.78
C THR A 49 -11.42 -21.24 39.20
N ASP A 50 -10.64 -20.17 39.23
CA ASP A 50 -10.87 -18.85 39.86
C ASP A 50 -10.05 -17.71 39.21
N TYR A 51 -10.13 -16.49 39.76
CA TYR A 51 -9.34 -15.31 39.35
C TYR A 51 -7.82 -15.50 39.57
N ASP A 52 -7.01 -15.46 38.49
CA ASP A 52 -6.08 -14.33 38.23
C ASP A 52 -5.25 -14.51 36.93
N LEU A 53 -4.86 -13.37 36.34
CA LEU A 53 -4.15 -13.19 35.05
C LEU A 53 -4.85 -13.69 33.76
N ALA A 54 -4.53 -13.04 32.63
CA ALA A 54 -4.98 -13.40 31.29
C ALA A 54 -4.10 -14.52 30.70
N GLN A 55 -4.37 -15.77 31.09
CA GLN A 55 -3.62 -16.97 30.65
C GLN A 55 -4.54 -18.11 30.18
N ALA A 56 -5.68 -17.76 29.55
CA ALA A 56 -6.76 -18.70 29.21
C ALA A 56 -6.62 -19.44 27.85
N ALA A 57 -5.44 -19.42 27.21
CA ALA A 57 -5.18 -20.16 25.96
C ALA A 57 -4.63 -21.60 26.19
N LEU A 58 -4.57 -22.05 27.45
CA LEU A 58 -3.73 -23.15 27.92
C LEU A 58 -4.55 -24.36 28.40
N ALA A 59 -5.42 -24.85 27.51
CA ALA A 59 -6.24 -26.04 27.76
C ALA A 59 -6.31 -26.98 26.54
N CYS A 60 -5.51 -26.75 25.50
CA CYS A 60 -5.63 -27.50 24.25
C CYS A 60 -4.83 -28.81 24.25
N PHE A 61 -3.54 -28.80 24.60
CA PHE A 61 -2.65 -29.97 24.52
C PHE A 61 -1.71 -30.05 25.72
N GLU A 62 -1.65 -31.23 26.36
CA GLU A 62 -0.64 -31.56 27.36
C GLU A 62 0.71 -31.83 26.67
N SER A 63 1.81 -31.36 27.28
CA SER A 63 3.18 -31.51 26.74
C SER A 63 3.58 -32.96 26.48
N ASP A 64 3.04 -33.88 27.27
CA ASP A 64 3.52 -35.26 27.37
C ASP A 64 2.74 -36.22 26.43
N GLN A 65 1.69 -35.72 25.78
CA GLN A 65 0.81 -36.51 24.90
C GLN A 65 1.04 -36.24 23.39
N TYR A 66 1.69 -35.14 23.01
CA TYR A 66 1.79 -34.67 21.62
C TYR A 66 3.24 -34.43 21.18
N ASN A 67 3.52 -34.68 19.89
CA ASN A 67 4.78 -34.31 19.23
C ASN A 67 4.62 -32.98 18.49
N TYR A 68 5.70 -32.22 18.29
CA TYR A 68 5.63 -30.88 17.67
C TYR A 68 6.55 -30.76 16.46
N THR A 69 6.03 -30.24 15.35
CA THR A 69 6.77 -30.09 14.08
C THR A 69 6.69 -28.65 13.56
N ALA A 70 7.86 -28.05 13.34
CA ALA A 70 7.98 -26.69 12.82
C ALA A 70 7.84 -26.66 11.28
N ALA A 71 6.72 -26.14 10.79
CA ALA A 71 6.45 -25.89 9.38
C ALA A 71 7.18 -24.64 8.87
N LYS A 72 7.53 -24.61 7.57
CA LYS A 72 8.22 -23.46 6.95
C LYS A 72 7.25 -22.36 6.50
N THR A 73 6.04 -22.73 6.12
CA THR A 73 4.96 -21.84 5.67
C THR A 73 3.63 -22.25 6.29
N ILE A 74 2.65 -21.34 6.25
CA ILE A 74 1.28 -21.63 6.70
C ILE A 74 0.65 -22.73 5.81
N THR A 75 1.00 -22.76 4.51
CA THR A 75 0.56 -23.82 3.59
C THR A 75 1.05 -25.20 4.03
N ASP A 76 2.29 -25.32 4.53
CA ASP A 76 2.79 -26.61 5.02
C ASP A 76 2.03 -27.09 6.28
N VAL A 77 1.58 -26.17 7.14
CA VAL A 77 0.70 -26.51 8.29
C VAL A 77 -0.64 -27.07 7.80
N PHE A 78 -1.29 -26.39 6.84
CA PHE A 78 -2.53 -26.88 6.23
C PHE A 78 -2.31 -28.23 5.52
N THR A 79 -1.21 -28.40 4.79
CA THR A 79 -0.88 -29.66 4.11
C THR A 79 -0.65 -30.81 5.09
N ALA A 80 0.05 -30.59 6.20
CA ALA A 80 0.28 -31.62 7.22
C ALA A 80 -1.02 -32.04 7.92
N VAL A 81 -1.95 -31.11 8.18
CA VAL A 81 -3.28 -31.44 8.74
C VAL A 81 -4.12 -32.19 7.71
N GLN A 82 -4.19 -31.72 6.46
CA GLN A 82 -4.99 -32.35 5.40
C GLN A 82 -4.44 -33.74 5.00
N SER A 83 -3.14 -33.98 5.09
CA SER A 83 -2.55 -35.31 4.87
C SER A 83 -2.79 -36.27 6.04
N GLY A 84 -2.99 -35.75 7.26
CA GLY A 84 -2.99 -36.52 8.51
C GLY A 84 -1.59 -36.80 9.06
N GLU A 85 -0.55 -36.16 8.52
CA GLU A 85 0.80 -36.15 9.09
C GLU A 85 0.83 -35.42 10.43
N ALA A 86 0.05 -34.35 10.55
CA ALA A 86 -0.29 -33.70 11.81
C ALA A 86 -1.77 -33.95 12.12
N ALA A 87 -2.09 -34.25 13.38
CA ALA A 87 -3.46 -34.29 13.85
C ALA A 87 -4.06 -32.87 13.87
N LEU A 88 -3.23 -31.88 14.19
CA LEU A 88 -3.62 -30.49 14.47
C LEU A 88 -2.62 -29.48 13.88
N GLY A 89 -3.09 -28.28 13.56
CA GLY A 89 -2.27 -27.20 13.01
C GLY A 89 -2.52 -25.85 13.67
N VAL A 90 -1.47 -25.17 14.15
CA VAL A 90 -1.59 -23.82 14.75
C VAL A 90 -1.15 -22.77 13.74
N VAL A 91 -2.07 -21.87 13.38
CA VAL A 91 -1.85 -20.82 12.37
C VAL A 91 -2.28 -19.44 12.89
N PRO A 92 -1.50 -18.36 12.64
CA PRO A 92 -1.92 -17.01 13.02
C PRO A 92 -3.11 -16.56 12.15
N PHE A 93 -4.12 -15.96 12.76
CA PHE A 93 -5.31 -15.45 12.08
C PHE A 93 -5.34 -13.92 12.02
N GLU A 94 -5.02 -13.23 13.12
CA GLU A 94 -5.21 -11.78 13.22
C GLU A 94 -4.29 -11.17 14.30
N ASN A 95 -3.85 -9.93 14.10
CA ASN A 95 -3.09 -9.18 15.11
C ASN A 95 -3.74 -7.79 15.34
N SER A 96 -3.95 -7.44 16.61
CA SER A 96 -4.55 -6.17 17.09
C SER A 96 -3.99 -4.88 16.45
N THR A 97 -2.70 -4.88 16.09
CA THR A 97 -1.99 -3.73 15.52
C THR A 97 -1.90 -3.80 13.98
N ASN A 98 -1.92 -4.99 13.37
CA ASN A 98 -1.59 -5.21 11.96
C ASN A 98 -2.73 -5.82 11.11
N GLY A 99 -3.85 -6.22 11.73
CA GLY A 99 -5.01 -6.83 11.07
C GLY A 99 -4.87 -8.32 10.73
N THR A 100 -5.73 -8.79 9.83
CA THR A 100 -5.90 -10.21 9.48
C THR A 100 -4.75 -10.77 8.64
N VAL A 101 -4.29 -11.98 8.99
CA VAL A 101 -3.28 -12.74 8.25
C VAL A 101 -3.88 -13.29 6.96
N ILE A 102 -3.69 -12.54 5.87
CA ILE A 102 -4.26 -12.82 4.55
C ILE A 102 -4.02 -14.27 4.08
N PHE A 103 -2.84 -14.84 4.32
CA PHE A 103 -2.52 -16.21 3.88
C PHE A 103 -3.44 -17.27 4.51
N THR A 104 -3.79 -17.13 5.79
CA THR A 104 -4.71 -18.05 6.49
C THR A 104 -6.11 -17.99 5.87
N LEU A 105 -6.60 -16.79 5.55
CA LEU A 105 -7.86 -16.61 4.82
C LEU A 105 -7.81 -17.13 3.36
N GLU A 106 -6.68 -16.98 2.66
CA GLU A 106 -6.53 -17.49 1.29
C GLU A 106 -6.55 -19.03 1.23
N LEU A 107 -6.12 -19.71 2.30
CA LEU A 107 -6.16 -21.17 2.44
C LEU A 107 -7.53 -21.65 2.91
N LEU A 108 -8.16 -21.00 3.91
CA LEU A 108 -9.55 -21.26 4.32
C LEU A 108 -10.58 -20.95 3.22
N ALA A 109 -10.24 -20.11 2.22
CA ALA A 109 -11.08 -19.85 1.05
C ALA A 109 -11.17 -21.06 0.10
N ASP A 110 -10.20 -21.99 0.20
CA ASP A 110 -10.15 -23.30 -0.45
C ASP A 110 -10.66 -23.37 -1.91
N ARG A 111 -10.31 -22.35 -2.70
CA ARG A 111 -10.82 -22.11 -4.07
C ARG A 111 -10.54 -23.23 -5.08
N HIS A 112 -9.65 -24.16 -4.71
CA HIS A 112 -9.22 -25.27 -5.53
C HIS A 112 -9.55 -26.63 -4.88
N ASN A 113 -10.32 -26.64 -3.78
CA ASN A 113 -10.74 -27.82 -3.03
C ASN A 113 -9.54 -28.72 -2.64
N LEU A 114 -8.49 -28.08 -2.12
CA LEU A 114 -7.25 -28.68 -1.64
C LEU A 114 -7.33 -29.01 -0.13
N PHE A 115 -8.15 -28.26 0.61
CA PHE A 115 -8.32 -28.37 2.06
C PHE A 115 -9.80 -28.54 2.47
N PRO A 116 -10.58 -29.43 1.79
CA PRO A 116 -12.02 -29.54 2.01
C PRO A 116 -12.38 -29.99 3.42
N ASP A 117 -11.51 -30.79 4.04
CA ASP A 117 -11.74 -31.43 5.32
C ASP A 117 -11.16 -30.62 6.50
N ILE A 118 -10.57 -29.44 6.27
CA ILE A 118 -10.03 -28.61 7.35
C ILE A 118 -11.14 -27.78 8.00
N THR A 119 -11.21 -27.90 9.33
CA THR A 119 -12.13 -27.18 10.21
C THR A 119 -11.36 -26.60 11.39
N ILE A 120 -11.77 -25.42 11.87
CA ILE A 120 -11.21 -24.75 13.05
C ILE A 120 -11.84 -25.36 14.32
N CYS A 121 -11.03 -26.00 15.16
CA CYS A 121 -11.48 -26.64 16.41
C CYS A 121 -11.25 -25.76 17.65
N GLY A 122 -10.55 -24.63 17.53
CA GLY A 122 -10.31 -23.71 18.64
C GLY A 122 -9.59 -22.44 18.22
N GLU A 123 -9.54 -21.47 19.13
CA GLU A 123 -8.76 -20.23 18.98
C GLU A 123 -7.87 -19.99 20.20
N ALA A 124 -6.75 -19.28 20.00
CA ALA A 124 -5.81 -18.91 21.05
C ALA A 124 -5.39 -17.45 20.89
N TYR A 125 -5.18 -16.75 22.01
CA TYR A 125 -4.72 -15.36 22.05
C TYR A 125 -3.38 -15.33 22.79
N LEU A 126 -2.40 -14.60 22.23
CA LEU A 126 -1.07 -14.43 22.80
C LEU A 126 -0.63 -12.98 22.72
N ASP A 127 -0.24 -12.41 23.85
CA ASP A 127 0.28 -11.05 23.93
C ASP A 127 1.75 -10.99 23.48
N VAL A 128 2.03 -10.10 22.54
CA VAL A 128 3.33 -9.99 21.86
C VAL A 128 4.23 -9.01 22.64
N SER A 129 4.76 -9.49 23.77
CA SER A 129 5.85 -8.80 24.47
C SER A 129 7.19 -9.05 23.79
N HIS A 130 7.99 -7.99 23.62
CA HIS A 130 9.35 -8.03 23.08
C HIS A 130 10.39 -8.00 24.20
N TYR A 131 11.44 -8.79 24.01
CA TYR A 131 12.56 -8.92 24.95
C TYR A 131 13.87 -8.62 24.21
N LEU A 132 14.74 -7.82 24.83
CA LEU A 132 16.12 -7.66 24.38
C LEU A 132 16.94 -8.82 24.93
N LEU A 133 17.46 -9.67 24.05
CA LEU A 133 18.26 -10.85 24.37
C LEU A 133 19.72 -10.63 23.95
N GLY A 134 20.67 -11.24 24.65
CA GLY A 134 22.08 -11.24 24.27
C GLY A 134 22.93 -11.92 25.35
N HIS A 135 24.23 -11.65 25.40
CA HIS A 135 25.09 -12.14 26.48
C HIS A 135 25.33 -11.05 27.55
N LYS A 136 25.30 -11.44 28.83
CA LYS A 136 25.72 -10.58 29.95
C LYS A 136 27.21 -10.18 29.79
N PRO A 137 27.58 -8.93 30.12
CA PRO A 137 28.98 -8.53 30.12
C PRO A 137 29.78 -9.30 31.18
N SER A 138 31.06 -9.56 30.88
CA SER A 138 31.96 -10.32 31.76
C SER A 138 32.13 -9.67 33.14
N ARG A 139 32.48 -10.51 34.13
CA ARG A 139 32.17 -10.35 35.56
C ARG A 139 32.75 -9.11 36.28
N ASN A 140 33.57 -8.30 35.63
CA ASN A 140 34.23 -7.12 36.22
C ASN A 140 33.46 -5.80 36.04
N ALA A 141 32.43 -5.74 35.19
CA ALA A 141 31.61 -4.52 34.97
C ALA A 141 30.52 -4.31 36.04
N ALA A 142 30.84 -4.52 37.31
CA ALA A 142 29.86 -4.64 38.40
C ALA A 142 29.47 -3.31 39.09
N THR A 143 30.01 -2.17 38.65
CA THR A 143 29.89 -0.86 39.31
C THR A 143 29.45 0.28 38.39
N ASP A 144 29.20 0.01 37.11
CA ASP A 144 28.67 1.00 36.16
C ASP A 144 27.16 1.23 36.39
N SER A 145 26.81 2.43 36.84
CA SER A 145 25.44 2.95 36.83
C SER A 145 24.89 3.01 35.40
N PRO A 146 23.55 3.02 35.21
CA PRO A 146 22.94 3.14 33.88
C PRO A 146 23.07 4.57 33.32
N ASP A 147 24.30 4.99 33.02
CA ASP A 147 24.66 6.31 32.47
C ASP A 147 24.34 6.44 30.96
N ALA A 148 23.14 6.00 30.60
CA ALA A 148 22.41 6.44 29.42
C ALA A 148 21.13 7.10 29.95
N SER A 149 20.96 8.40 29.70
CA SER A 149 20.13 9.32 30.50
C SER A 149 18.61 9.09 30.50
N GLY A 150 18.11 7.96 30.00
CA GLY A 150 16.69 7.59 29.87
C GLY A 150 15.93 8.39 28.81
N ALA A 151 16.29 9.66 28.61
CA ALA A 151 15.74 10.50 27.56
C ALA A 151 16.31 10.15 26.18
N CYS A 152 15.42 9.95 25.21
CA CYS A 152 15.77 10.21 23.82
C CYS A 152 16.19 11.70 23.69
N THR A 153 17.07 12.04 22.75
CA THR A 153 17.58 13.41 22.64
C THR A 153 16.48 14.29 22.03
N PRO A 154 16.06 15.42 22.65
CA PRO A 154 15.02 16.26 22.08
C PRO A 154 15.45 16.80 20.72
N THR A 155 14.55 16.70 19.73
CA THR A 155 14.79 17.14 18.35
C THR A 155 13.82 18.28 18.00
N ILE A 156 14.10 19.00 16.91
CA ILE A 156 13.22 20.08 16.42
C ILE A 156 11.81 19.54 16.06
N SER A 157 11.70 18.25 15.70
CA SER A 157 10.43 17.57 15.46
C SER A 157 9.77 16.97 16.70
N ILE A 158 10.52 16.68 17.78
CA ILE A 158 10.01 16.11 19.03
C ILE A 158 10.64 16.85 20.24
N PRO A 159 10.05 17.99 20.67
CA PRO A 159 10.58 18.80 21.77
C PRO A 159 10.49 18.11 23.14
N ALA A 160 9.49 17.24 23.32
CA ALA A 160 9.25 16.44 24.52
C ALA A 160 9.33 14.94 24.16
N PRO A 161 10.54 14.34 24.12
CA PRO A 161 10.71 12.94 23.77
C PRO A 161 10.05 12.01 24.79
N VAL A 162 9.30 11.02 24.29
CA VAL A 162 8.64 10.00 25.12
C VAL A 162 9.72 9.20 25.89
N GLN A 163 9.52 9.02 27.19
CA GLN A 163 10.39 8.17 28.02
C GLN A 163 10.09 6.69 27.73
N PRO A 164 11.10 5.82 27.66
CA PRO A 164 10.89 4.39 27.52
C PRO A 164 10.18 3.82 28.75
N ARG A 165 9.18 2.96 28.52
CA ARG A 165 8.34 2.36 29.56
C ARG A 165 9.16 1.48 30.52
N THR A 166 10.20 0.85 29.99
CA THR A 166 11.07 -0.11 30.68
C THR A 166 12.53 0.31 30.60
N LYS A 167 13.35 -0.18 31.55
CA LYS A 167 14.79 0.13 31.64
C LYS A 167 15.62 -1.14 31.42
N PRO A 168 16.85 -1.04 30.88
CA PRO A 168 17.78 -2.16 30.83
C PRO A 168 18.03 -2.76 32.21
N LEU A 169 18.08 -4.09 32.29
CA LEU A 169 18.40 -4.81 33.53
C LEU A 169 19.89 -4.73 33.88
N ARG A 170 20.74 -4.37 32.91
CA ARG A 170 22.20 -4.17 33.02
C ARG A 170 22.65 -3.11 32.00
N SER A 171 23.90 -2.65 32.13
CA SER A 171 24.56 -1.85 31.09
C SER A 171 24.51 -2.56 29.73
N LEU A 172 24.21 -1.79 28.67
CA LEU A 172 24.19 -2.23 27.27
C LEU A 172 25.39 -1.70 26.47
N LYS A 173 26.38 -1.08 27.14
CA LYS A 173 27.53 -0.41 26.49
C LYS A 173 28.39 -1.33 25.60
N HIS A 174 28.26 -2.65 25.74
CA HIS A 174 28.98 -3.67 24.96
C HIS A 174 28.22 -4.17 23.73
N ILE A 175 26.97 -3.74 23.51
CA ILE A 175 26.18 -4.14 22.36
C ILE A 175 26.51 -3.26 21.15
N GLU A 176 27.07 -3.88 20.11
CA GLU A 176 27.38 -3.25 18.82
C GLU A 176 26.28 -3.52 17.77
N ARG A 177 25.63 -4.69 17.83
CA ARG A 177 24.73 -5.21 16.78
C ARG A 177 23.40 -5.67 17.37
N LEU A 178 22.32 -5.45 16.63
CA LEU A 178 20.99 -5.91 16.99
C LEU A 178 20.30 -6.53 15.78
N TYR A 179 19.84 -7.77 15.95
CA TYR A 179 19.10 -8.52 14.95
C TYR A 179 17.60 -8.53 15.31
N THR A 180 16.70 -8.34 14.34
CA THR A 180 15.28 -8.73 14.46
C THR A 180 14.56 -8.76 13.10
N HIS A 181 13.30 -9.20 13.10
CA HIS A 181 12.42 -9.10 11.93
C HIS A 181 11.99 -7.63 11.71
N PRO A 182 11.98 -7.09 10.47
CA PRO A 182 11.75 -5.66 10.21
C PRO A 182 10.54 -5.03 10.91
N GLN A 183 9.47 -5.80 11.10
CA GLN A 183 8.24 -5.37 11.77
C GLN A 183 8.41 -5.06 13.26
N ALA A 184 9.40 -5.66 13.94
CA ALA A 184 9.65 -5.43 15.37
C ALA A 184 10.40 -4.11 15.65
N TRP A 185 11.10 -3.54 14.66
CA TRP A 185 11.76 -2.24 14.80
C TRP A 185 10.77 -1.12 15.13
N GLY A 186 9.68 -1.03 14.36
CA GLY A 186 8.59 -0.06 14.57
C GLY A 186 7.62 -0.45 15.70
N GLN A 187 8.01 -1.42 16.54
CA GLN A 187 7.28 -1.79 17.76
C GLN A 187 8.12 -1.55 19.02
N CYS A 188 9.39 -1.14 18.93
CA CYS A 188 10.30 -0.91 20.05
C CYS A 188 11.09 0.41 19.91
N GLU A 189 10.60 1.37 19.12
CA GLU A 189 11.36 2.55 18.71
C GLU A 189 11.74 3.45 19.88
N ILE A 190 10.89 3.58 20.90
CA ILE A 190 11.13 4.43 22.07
C ILE A 190 12.27 3.86 22.92
N PHE A 191 12.26 2.54 23.17
CA PHE A 191 13.32 1.87 23.94
C PHE A 191 14.68 1.93 23.22
N LEU A 192 14.69 1.63 21.92
CA LEU A 192 15.91 1.71 21.09
C LEU A 192 16.42 3.15 20.98
N GLY A 193 15.53 4.11 20.77
CA GLY A 193 15.84 5.53 20.71
C GLY A 193 16.38 6.12 22.02
N ALA A 194 16.06 5.52 23.16
CA ALA A 194 16.61 5.92 24.46
C ALA A 194 17.98 5.26 24.75
N TYR A 195 18.09 3.93 24.60
CA TYR A 195 19.20 3.15 25.16
C TYR A 195 20.20 2.58 24.14
N LEU A 196 19.83 2.47 22.86
CA LEU A 196 20.65 1.82 21.81
C LEU A 196 20.80 2.75 20.60
N LYS A 197 21.41 3.92 20.84
CA LYS A 197 21.76 4.92 19.82
C LYS A 197 23.08 4.52 19.12
N GLY A 198 23.08 4.41 17.79
CA GLY A 198 24.29 4.24 16.98
C GLY A 198 24.76 2.79 16.74
N ILE A 199 24.02 1.79 17.22
CA ILE A 199 24.29 0.37 16.94
C ILE A 199 23.92 -0.03 15.50
N GLU A 200 24.54 -1.11 15.01
CA GLU A 200 24.23 -1.75 13.74
C GLU A 200 22.90 -2.51 13.84
N ARG A 201 21.89 -2.12 13.04
CA ARG A 201 20.59 -2.79 12.95
C ARG A 201 20.57 -3.72 11.75
N ILE A 202 20.28 -5.00 11.97
CA ILE A 202 20.34 -6.04 10.93
C ILE A 202 18.99 -6.75 10.82
N ASP A 203 18.39 -6.66 9.63
CA ASP A 203 17.12 -7.31 9.29
C ASP A 203 17.31 -8.81 9.07
N VAL A 204 16.43 -9.62 9.67
CA VAL A 204 16.43 -11.08 9.53
C VAL A 204 15.03 -11.66 9.29
N SER A 205 14.96 -12.92 8.86
CA SER A 205 13.72 -13.59 8.46
C SER A 205 12.72 -13.84 9.60
N SER A 206 13.15 -13.84 10.87
CA SER A 206 12.27 -14.00 12.04
C SER A 206 12.95 -13.52 13.32
N THR A 207 12.15 -13.18 14.33
CA THR A 207 12.62 -12.88 15.70
C THR A 207 13.40 -14.05 16.32
N SER A 208 13.02 -15.28 16.04
CA SER A 208 13.77 -16.47 16.48
C SER A 208 15.13 -16.62 15.77
N ARG A 209 15.22 -16.38 14.45
CA ARG A 209 16.53 -16.38 13.76
C ARG A 209 17.45 -15.26 14.26
N ALA A 210 16.90 -14.16 14.77
CA ALA A 210 17.71 -13.14 15.46
C ALA A 210 18.32 -13.66 16.77
N ALA A 211 17.54 -14.37 17.59
CA ALA A 211 18.07 -15.01 18.80
C ALA A 211 19.11 -16.09 18.49
N GLU A 212 18.93 -16.83 17.39
CA GLU A 212 19.91 -17.79 16.90
C GLU A 212 21.23 -17.10 16.47
N LEU A 213 21.16 -16.02 15.69
CA LEU A 213 22.32 -15.20 15.29
C LEU A 213 23.04 -14.55 16.48
N ALA A 214 22.29 -14.07 17.48
CA ALA A 214 22.87 -13.50 18.70
C ALA A 214 23.56 -14.56 19.58
N LYS A 215 23.21 -15.85 19.45
CA LYS A 215 23.92 -16.99 20.06
C LYS A 215 25.15 -17.42 19.25
N GLU A 216 25.11 -17.28 17.92
CA GLU A 216 26.26 -17.56 17.03
C GLU A 216 27.43 -16.59 17.28
N ASP A 217 27.19 -15.38 17.81
CA ASP A 217 28.21 -14.39 18.14
C ASP A 217 28.96 -14.68 19.47
N THR A 218 30.05 -15.43 19.35
CA THR A 218 30.99 -15.69 20.46
C THR A 218 31.68 -14.45 21.06
N THR A 219 31.57 -13.25 20.46
CA THR A 219 32.09 -12.02 21.08
C THR A 219 31.17 -11.46 22.17
N GLY A 220 29.89 -11.84 22.16
CA GLY A 220 28.87 -11.28 23.05
C GLY A 220 28.51 -9.81 22.79
N THR A 221 28.89 -9.25 21.64
CA THR A 221 28.57 -7.87 21.24
C THR A 221 27.23 -7.76 20.48
N SER A 222 26.65 -8.89 20.13
CA SER A 222 25.34 -8.99 19.48
C SER A 222 24.19 -9.15 20.48
N ALA A 223 23.05 -8.58 20.09
CA ALA A 223 21.78 -8.75 20.76
C ALA A 223 20.65 -9.06 19.76
N ALA A 224 19.49 -9.48 20.25
CA ALA A 224 18.30 -9.77 19.45
C ALA A 224 17.04 -9.15 20.08
N ILE A 225 16.08 -8.68 19.27
CA ILE A 225 14.70 -8.48 19.74
C ILE A 225 13.90 -9.73 19.40
N ALA A 226 13.46 -10.45 20.43
CA ALA A 226 12.73 -11.70 20.28
C ALA A 226 11.78 -12.00 21.46
N SER A 227 11.18 -13.19 21.42
CA SER A 227 10.26 -13.69 22.45
C SER A 227 11.02 -14.15 23.71
N SER A 228 10.33 -14.18 24.86
CA SER A 228 10.88 -14.72 26.12
C SER A 228 11.26 -16.20 26.03
N LEU A 229 10.62 -16.96 25.14
CA LEU A 229 10.94 -18.36 24.88
C LEU A 229 12.23 -18.51 24.07
N ALA A 230 12.51 -17.59 23.13
CA ALA A 230 13.77 -17.59 22.39
C ALA A 230 14.99 -17.44 23.33
N ALA A 231 14.85 -16.72 24.45
CA ALA A 231 15.87 -16.65 25.49
C ALA A 231 16.21 -18.03 26.08
N LYS A 232 15.16 -18.81 26.45
CA LYS A 232 15.31 -20.16 27.00
C LYS A 232 15.89 -21.14 25.95
N VAL A 233 15.38 -21.10 24.72
CA VAL A 233 15.75 -22.04 23.65
C VAL A 233 17.17 -21.79 23.14
N HIS A 234 17.57 -20.52 23.00
CA HIS A 234 18.89 -20.15 22.50
C HIS A 234 19.92 -19.90 23.62
N ASP A 235 19.60 -20.13 24.89
CA ASP A 235 20.49 -19.91 26.05
C ASP A 235 21.09 -18.49 26.05
N LEU A 236 20.22 -17.49 25.90
CA LEU A 236 20.55 -16.06 25.90
C LEU A 236 20.01 -15.38 27.16
N ASP A 237 20.78 -14.41 27.65
CA ASP A 237 20.37 -13.57 28.75
C ASP A 237 19.33 -12.53 28.32
N ILE A 238 18.28 -12.38 29.12
CA ILE A 238 17.34 -11.27 28.99
C ILE A 238 18.04 -10.00 29.52
N LEU A 239 18.35 -9.07 28.62
CA LEU A 239 18.96 -7.77 28.90
C LEU A 239 17.90 -6.69 29.21
N ALA A 240 16.71 -6.80 28.63
CA ALA A 240 15.53 -6.00 28.96
C ALA A 240 14.23 -6.77 28.67
N LYS A 241 13.16 -6.44 29.40
CA LYS A 241 11.81 -7.02 29.28
C LYS A 241 10.83 -5.92 28.90
N GLY A 242 9.80 -6.24 28.12
CA GLY A 242 8.73 -5.30 27.80
C GLY A 242 9.27 -4.08 27.05
N ILE A 243 10.10 -4.30 26.02
CA ILE A 243 10.74 -3.19 25.28
C ILE A 243 9.82 -2.60 24.20
N GLU A 244 8.63 -3.18 24.03
CA GLU A 244 7.63 -2.70 23.08
C GLU A 244 7.04 -1.33 23.46
N ASP A 245 6.70 -0.54 22.44
CA ASP A 245 6.10 0.78 22.59
C ASP A 245 4.61 0.72 23.01
N ARG A 246 3.95 -0.43 22.78
CA ARG A 246 2.53 -0.70 23.06
C ARG A 246 2.34 -2.02 23.79
N GLU A 247 1.61 -1.98 24.90
CA GLU A 247 1.33 -3.14 25.76
C GLU A 247 0.11 -3.96 25.27
N ASP A 248 -0.75 -3.40 24.42
CA ASP A 248 -2.01 -3.98 23.93
C ASP A 248 -1.87 -4.81 22.64
N ASN A 249 -0.67 -5.34 22.36
CA ASN A 249 -0.35 -6.03 21.10
C ASN A 249 -0.67 -7.55 21.14
N THR A 250 -1.94 -7.92 21.25
CA THR A 250 -2.36 -9.33 21.19
C THR A 250 -2.41 -9.87 19.74
N THR A 251 -2.03 -11.13 19.55
CA THR A 251 -2.20 -11.91 18.30
C THR A 251 -3.13 -13.10 18.54
N ARG A 252 -4.09 -13.28 17.63
CA ARG A 252 -5.08 -14.36 17.62
C ARG A 252 -4.68 -15.44 16.61
N PHE A 253 -4.78 -16.70 17.03
CA PHE A 253 -4.43 -17.90 16.27
C PHE A 253 -5.65 -18.82 16.17
N PHE A 254 -5.71 -19.61 15.09
CA PHE A 254 -6.65 -20.71 14.94
C PHE A 254 -5.95 -22.06 15.07
N ILE A 255 -6.66 -23.01 15.68
CA ILE A 255 -6.28 -24.41 15.78
C ILE A 255 -7.11 -25.19 14.76
N LEU A 256 -6.43 -25.78 13.78
CA LEU A 256 -7.01 -26.55 12.68
C LEU A 256 -7.01 -28.04 13.01
N LYS A 257 -8.09 -28.74 12.67
CA LYS A 257 -8.24 -30.20 12.72
C LYS A 257 -8.68 -30.69 11.34
N LYS A 258 -8.32 -31.93 10.98
CA LYS A 258 -8.93 -32.63 9.84
C LYS A 258 -10.21 -33.35 10.27
N GLY A 259 -11.28 -33.14 9.52
CA GLY A 259 -12.61 -33.70 9.72
C GLY A 259 -13.69 -32.63 9.63
N ILE A 260 -14.80 -32.99 8.99
CA ILE A 260 -16.09 -32.31 9.13
C ILE A 260 -16.90 -33.19 10.08
N ASP A 261 -17.22 -32.70 11.27
CA ASP A 261 -17.94 -33.52 12.27
C ASP A 261 -19.43 -33.65 11.88
N GLU A 262 -19.72 -34.62 11.00
CA GLU A 262 -21.07 -35.18 10.82
C GLU A 262 -21.38 -36.26 11.89
N GLU A 263 -20.34 -36.86 12.47
CA GLU A 263 -20.45 -37.92 13.50
C GLU A 263 -20.45 -37.40 14.95
N ALA A 264 -20.51 -36.07 15.19
CA ALA A 264 -20.70 -35.48 16.52
C ALA A 264 -22.16 -35.59 17.03
N VAL A 265 -22.82 -36.72 16.74
CA VAL A 265 -24.21 -37.00 17.09
C VAL A 265 -24.28 -38.44 17.66
N GLU A 266 -24.83 -38.56 18.86
CA GLU A 266 -25.02 -39.82 19.62
C GLU A 266 -23.83 -40.44 20.38
N GLU A 267 -23.06 -39.63 21.12
CA GLU A 267 -22.58 -40.09 22.44
C GLU A 267 -23.12 -39.17 23.57
N LYS A 268 -24.19 -39.62 24.22
CA LYS A 268 -24.88 -38.87 25.30
C LYS A 268 -24.22 -39.08 26.65
N VAL A 269 -23.09 -38.43 26.89
CA VAL A 269 -22.53 -38.32 28.24
C VAL A 269 -23.34 -37.27 29.02
N PHE A 270 -24.27 -37.73 29.85
CA PHE A 270 -25.00 -36.87 30.78
C PHE A 270 -24.05 -36.32 31.86
N VAL A 271 -23.77 -35.02 31.81
CA VAL A 271 -23.13 -34.28 32.92
C VAL A 271 -24.01 -33.07 33.25
N GLU A 272 -24.56 -33.04 34.46
CA GLU A 272 -25.32 -31.90 34.96
C GLU A 272 -24.37 -30.73 35.23
N LYS A 273 -24.35 -29.72 34.34
CA LYS A 273 -23.64 -28.46 34.58
C LYS A 273 -24.46 -27.57 35.53
N PRO A 274 -23.82 -26.87 36.50
CA PRO A 274 -24.51 -25.92 37.36
C PRO A 274 -25.05 -24.73 36.55
N PRO A 275 -26.27 -24.24 36.83
CA PRO A 275 -27.04 -23.43 35.88
C PRO A 275 -26.78 -21.91 35.97
N THR A 276 -25.54 -21.45 35.77
CA THR A 276 -25.20 -20.01 35.95
C THR A 276 -24.21 -19.36 34.96
N THR A 277 -23.61 -20.08 34.00
CA THR A 277 -22.66 -19.46 33.04
C THR A 277 -22.95 -19.84 31.58
N THR A 278 -23.63 -18.95 30.85
CA THR A 278 -23.79 -19.03 29.39
C THR A 278 -22.50 -18.60 28.68
N ILE A 279 -21.65 -19.58 28.35
CA ILE A 279 -20.45 -19.36 27.53
C ILE A 279 -20.90 -18.81 26.17
N LYS A 280 -20.40 -17.64 25.78
CA LYS A 280 -20.70 -17.09 24.45
C LYS A 280 -19.86 -17.83 23.41
N THR A 281 -20.54 -18.59 22.56
CA THR A 281 -19.90 -19.20 21.40
C THR A 281 -19.79 -18.21 20.24
N LYS A 282 -18.80 -18.42 19.37
CA LYS A 282 -18.69 -17.78 18.06
C LYS A 282 -18.53 -18.83 16.98
N SER A 283 -18.96 -18.50 15.77
CA SER A 283 -18.72 -19.29 14.56
C SER A 283 -18.34 -18.43 13.37
N LEU A 284 -17.57 -19.01 12.45
CA LEU A 284 -17.02 -18.41 11.25
C LEU A 284 -17.58 -19.17 10.03
N ILE A 285 -18.31 -18.46 9.17
CA ILE A 285 -18.69 -18.97 7.84
C ILE A 285 -17.94 -18.25 6.75
N SER A 286 -17.83 -18.90 5.59
CA SER A 286 -17.53 -18.23 4.32
C SER A 286 -18.67 -18.37 3.32
N PHE A 287 -18.89 -17.37 2.47
CA PHE A 287 -19.92 -17.40 1.42
C PHE A 287 -19.58 -16.53 0.21
N THR A 288 -20.26 -16.79 -0.92
CA THR A 288 -20.16 -16.03 -2.17
C THR A 288 -21.50 -15.39 -2.53
N ILE A 289 -21.50 -14.20 -3.13
CA ILE A 289 -22.73 -13.47 -3.51
C ILE A 289 -22.76 -13.15 -5.00
N ASP A 290 -23.95 -12.94 -5.56
CA ASP A 290 -24.07 -12.42 -6.92
C ASP A 290 -23.79 -10.91 -6.96
N HIS A 291 -22.55 -10.56 -7.29
CA HIS A 291 -22.10 -9.17 -7.44
C HIS A 291 -22.78 -8.38 -8.56
N ARG A 292 -23.67 -9.00 -9.35
CA ARG A 292 -24.55 -8.29 -10.31
C ARG A 292 -25.76 -7.63 -9.62
N SER A 293 -26.11 -8.07 -8.40
CA SER A 293 -27.25 -7.55 -7.64
C SER A 293 -26.83 -6.44 -6.67
N PRO A 294 -27.27 -5.18 -6.86
CA PRO A 294 -26.94 -4.09 -5.94
C PRO A 294 -27.47 -4.37 -4.52
N GLY A 295 -26.59 -4.27 -3.53
CA GLY A 295 -26.94 -4.52 -2.13
C GLY A 295 -26.97 -6.01 -1.72
N ALA A 296 -26.55 -6.95 -2.56
CA ALA A 296 -26.55 -8.38 -2.23
C ALA A 296 -25.85 -8.72 -0.90
N LEU A 297 -24.73 -8.06 -0.58
CA LEU A 297 -24.07 -8.23 0.72
C LEU A 297 -24.95 -7.77 1.88
N ALA A 298 -25.60 -6.60 1.76
CA ALA A 298 -26.47 -6.06 2.79
C ALA A 298 -27.66 -6.99 3.07
N GLN A 299 -28.26 -7.57 2.02
CA GLN A 299 -29.33 -8.56 2.15
C GLN A 299 -28.89 -9.80 2.94
N VAL A 300 -27.65 -10.27 2.75
CA VAL A 300 -27.08 -11.38 3.53
C VAL A 300 -26.79 -10.97 4.99
N LEU A 301 -26.33 -9.74 5.24
CA LEU A 301 -26.11 -9.24 6.60
C LEU A 301 -27.43 -8.97 7.36
N ASP A 302 -28.48 -8.54 6.66
CA ASP A 302 -29.83 -8.39 7.24
C ASP A 302 -30.42 -9.74 7.70
N CYS A 303 -29.97 -10.89 7.18
CA CYS A 303 -30.31 -12.20 7.75
C CYS A 303 -29.83 -12.33 9.21
N PHE A 304 -28.56 -12.01 9.50
CA PHE A 304 -28.00 -12.09 10.86
C PHE A 304 -28.70 -11.11 11.81
N ARG A 305 -28.95 -9.90 11.32
CA ARG A 305 -29.74 -8.87 12.02
C ARG A 305 -31.15 -9.35 12.36
N GLY A 306 -31.84 -10.00 11.41
CA GLY A 306 -33.20 -10.51 11.57
C GLY A 306 -33.34 -11.60 12.64
N TYR A 307 -32.27 -12.35 12.93
CA TYR A 307 -32.21 -13.34 14.00
C TYR A 307 -31.42 -12.87 15.24
N ALA A 308 -31.12 -11.56 15.33
CA ALA A 308 -30.36 -10.95 16.43
C ALA A 308 -29.04 -11.70 16.76
N LEU A 309 -28.25 -12.01 15.72
CA LEU A 309 -26.89 -12.51 15.84
C LEU A 309 -25.91 -11.34 15.67
N ASN A 310 -25.04 -11.13 16.66
CA ASN A 310 -24.01 -10.08 16.59
C ASN A 310 -22.86 -10.53 15.68
N LEU A 311 -22.32 -9.62 14.86
CA LEU A 311 -21.18 -9.90 13.98
C LEU A 311 -19.89 -9.36 14.61
N THR A 312 -18.91 -10.22 14.85
CA THR A 312 -17.63 -9.86 15.50
C THR A 312 -16.52 -9.56 14.49
N SER A 313 -16.59 -10.12 13.28
CA SER A 313 -15.63 -9.84 12.20
C SER A 313 -16.24 -10.05 10.82
N ILE A 314 -15.82 -9.24 9.85
CA ILE A 314 -16.13 -9.45 8.43
C ILE A 314 -14.90 -9.15 7.56
N ASN A 315 -14.47 -10.16 6.81
CA ASN A 315 -13.31 -10.10 5.91
C ASN A 315 -13.75 -10.47 4.49
N SER A 316 -13.23 -9.79 3.46
CA SER A 316 -13.52 -10.14 2.06
C SER A 316 -12.25 -10.47 1.27
N ARG A 317 -12.26 -11.56 0.52
CA ARG A 317 -11.18 -11.99 -0.38
C ARG A 317 -11.71 -12.09 -1.82
N PRO A 318 -10.94 -11.72 -2.86
CA PRO A 318 -11.36 -11.99 -4.24
C PRO A 318 -11.65 -13.48 -4.47
N SER A 319 -12.69 -13.81 -5.24
CA SER A 319 -13.07 -15.20 -5.56
C SER A 319 -11.98 -15.90 -6.37
N LYS A 320 -11.30 -15.18 -7.28
CA LYS A 320 -10.31 -15.66 -8.27
C LYS A 320 -10.84 -16.70 -9.27
N VAL A 321 -11.92 -17.42 -8.96
CA VAL A 321 -12.64 -18.29 -9.92
C VAL A 321 -13.42 -17.47 -10.95
N ILE A 322 -14.05 -16.37 -10.52
CA ILE A 322 -14.78 -15.44 -11.39
C ILE A 322 -14.26 -14.01 -11.16
N PRO A 323 -13.95 -13.23 -12.21
CA PRO A 323 -13.53 -11.84 -12.09
C PRO A 323 -14.54 -10.97 -11.33
N PHE A 324 -14.03 -10.10 -10.45
CA PHE A 324 -14.79 -9.15 -9.63
C PHE A 324 -15.82 -9.76 -8.65
N GLN A 325 -15.86 -11.08 -8.49
CA GLN A 325 -16.55 -11.73 -7.36
C GLN A 325 -15.65 -11.83 -6.13
N TYR A 326 -16.27 -11.97 -4.95
CA TYR A 326 -15.61 -12.07 -3.65
C TYR A 326 -16.18 -13.23 -2.82
N ILE A 327 -15.31 -13.84 -2.01
CA ILE A 327 -15.67 -14.70 -0.89
C ILE A 327 -15.64 -13.81 0.35
N PHE A 328 -16.74 -13.81 1.10
CA PHE A 328 -16.84 -13.14 2.39
C PHE A 328 -16.66 -14.17 3.50
N PHE A 329 -15.92 -13.80 4.53
CA PHE A 329 -15.79 -14.51 5.79
C PHE A 329 -16.49 -13.67 6.86
N VAL A 330 -17.45 -14.26 7.58
CA VAL A 330 -18.24 -13.57 8.61
C VAL A 330 -18.18 -14.39 9.88
N GLU A 331 -17.73 -13.75 10.96
CA GLU A 331 -17.71 -14.27 12.31
C GLU A 331 -18.86 -13.66 13.10
N PHE A 332 -19.58 -14.48 13.87
CA PHE A 332 -20.75 -14.05 14.63
C PHE A 332 -20.92 -14.80 15.96
N GLU A 333 -21.63 -14.20 16.91
CA GLU A 333 -21.98 -14.83 18.19
C GLU A 333 -23.09 -15.88 18.01
N GLY A 334 -22.78 -17.14 18.35
CA GLY A 334 -23.63 -18.33 18.22
C GLY A 334 -22.83 -19.54 17.73
N SER A 335 -23.40 -20.74 17.86
CA SER A 335 -22.84 -22.01 17.37
C SER A 335 -23.92 -22.89 16.73
N LYS A 336 -23.51 -23.78 15.82
CA LYS A 336 -24.38 -24.84 15.26
C LYS A 336 -24.71 -25.93 16.31
N LEU A 337 -23.86 -26.13 17.31
CA LEU A 337 -24.01 -27.18 18.34
C LEU A 337 -24.90 -26.73 19.51
N ASP A 338 -24.99 -25.43 19.77
CA ASP A 338 -25.76 -24.83 20.87
C ASP A 338 -26.64 -23.68 20.34
N ASP A 339 -27.74 -24.04 19.67
CA ASP A 339 -28.78 -23.12 19.22
C ASP A 339 -30.18 -23.58 19.68
N PRO A 340 -30.46 -23.61 21.00
CA PRO A 340 -31.79 -23.92 21.53
C PRO A 340 -32.86 -22.91 21.07
N SER A 341 -32.43 -21.74 20.58
CA SER A 341 -33.28 -20.68 20.06
C SER A 341 -33.63 -20.80 18.57
N GLY A 342 -32.98 -21.69 17.82
CA GLY A 342 -33.11 -21.79 16.36
C GLY A 342 -32.65 -20.55 15.57
N ARG A 343 -31.91 -19.61 16.19
CA ARG A 343 -31.48 -18.33 15.58
C ARG A 343 -30.36 -18.52 14.57
N VAL A 344 -29.36 -19.34 14.89
CA VAL A 344 -28.25 -19.68 13.99
C VAL A 344 -28.80 -20.50 12.82
N LYS A 345 -29.64 -21.50 13.11
CA LYS A 345 -30.31 -22.31 12.07
C LYS A 345 -31.19 -21.46 11.15
N GLY A 346 -31.94 -20.51 11.72
CA GLY A 346 -32.79 -19.57 10.98
C GLY A 346 -31.97 -18.61 10.10
N ALA A 347 -30.89 -18.04 10.63
CA ALA A 347 -30.00 -17.15 9.89
C ALA A 347 -29.33 -17.88 8.72
N LEU A 348 -28.77 -19.08 8.94
CA LEU A 348 -28.19 -19.90 7.87
C LEU A 348 -29.23 -20.25 6.79
N ALA A 349 -30.47 -20.57 7.18
CA ALA A 349 -31.57 -20.85 6.24
C ALA A 349 -32.08 -19.59 5.49
N CYS A 350 -31.69 -18.39 5.93
CA CYS A 350 -31.88 -17.13 5.22
C CYS A 350 -30.69 -16.87 4.27
N VAL A 351 -29.45 -16.96 4.78
CA VAL A 351 -28.19 -16.81 4.01
C VAL A 351 -28.17 -17.75 2.80
N ALA A 352 -28.51 -19.03 3.01
CA ALA A 352 -28.52 -20.07 1.97
C ALA A 352 -29.50 -19.82 0.80
N LYS A 353 -30.41 -18.84 0.90
CA LYS A 353 -31.32 -18.43 -0.19
C LYS A 353 -30.79 -17.26 -1.02
N LEU A 354 -29.74 -16.59 -0.54
CA LEU A 354 -29.20 -15.34 -1.10
C LEU A 354 -27.76 -15.49 -1.64
N VAL A 355 -27.01 -16.45 -1.10
CA VAL A 355 -25.62 -16.76 -1.50
C VAL A 355 -25.56 -17.77 -2.64
N GLN A 356 -24.50 -17.71 -3.45
CA GLN A 356 -24.25 -18.69 -4.52
C GLN A 356 -23.64 -19.98 -3.96
N SER A 357 -22.84 -19.87 -2.90
CA SER A 357 -22.34 -20.97 -2.08
C SER A 357 -21.99 -20.47 -0.67
N TRP A 358 -21.95 -21.37 0.31
CA TRP A 358 -21.40 -21.10 1.64
C TRP A 358 -20.76 -22.37 2.23
N ARG A 359 -19.78 -22.17 3.13
CA ARG A 359 -19.09 -23.21 3.90
C ARG A 359 -19.00 -22.79 5.36
N TRP A 360 -19.25 -23.72 6.26
CA TRP A 360 -19.00 -23.59 7.69
C TRP A 360 -17.54 -23.94 7.98
N LEU A 361 -16.84 -23.18 8.83
CA LEU A 361 -15.37 -23.30 8.98
C LEU A 361 -14.91 -23.70 10.39
N ASP A 362 -15.80 -23.82 11.37
CA ASP A 362 -15.45 -24.09 12.78
C ASP A 362 -16.28 -25.23 13.43
N LEU A 363 -15.94 -25.61 14.66
CA LEU A 363 -16.72 -26.55 15.49
C LEU A 363 -17.41 -25.85 16.70
N GLY A 364 -17.50 -24.51 16.69
CA GLY A 364 -17.96 -23.67 17.80
C GLY A 364 -16.80 -23.20 18.68
N LEU A 365 -16.44 -21.93 18.58
CA LEU A 365 -15.38 -21.30 19.38
C LEU A 365 -15.97 -20.76 20.70
N GLY A 366 -15.47 -21.16 21.87
CA GLY A 366 -15.95 -20.66 23.16
C GLY A 366 -15.21 -19.41 23.65
N PHE A 367 -15.93 -18.43 24.20
CA PHE A 367 -15.37 -17.23 24.82
C PHE A 367 -16.20 -16.79 26.05
N ASP A 368 -15.58 -16.05 26.97
CA ASP A 368 -16.20 -15.49 28.18
C ASP A 368 -15.95 -13.98 28.28
N ILE A 369 -16.96 -13.20 28.66
CA ILE A 369 -16.91 -11.72 28.65
C ILE A 369 -16.88 -11.20 30.09
N LYS A 370 -15.77 -10.55 30.47
CA LYS A 370 -15.70 -9.75 31.70
C LYS A 370 -16.49 -8.45 31.55
N GLU A 371 -17.77 -8.49 31.92
CA GLU A 371 -18.64 -7.32 32.02
C GLU A 371 -18.59 -6.76 33.45
N LEU A 372 -17.67 -5.81 33.73
CA LEU A 372 -17.65 -5.11 35.02
C LEU A 372 -16.86 -3.77 35.01
N GLN A 373 -17.31 -2.77 34.22
CA GLN A 373 -16.92 -1.37 34.46
C GLN A 373 -17.85 -0.30 33.82
N GLU A 374 -19.13 -0.30 34.21
CA GLU A 374 -19.95 0.92 34.19
C GLU A 374 -20.21 1.41 35.64
N SER A 375 -20.58 2.68 35.79
CA SER A 375 -20.83 3.40 37.07
C SER A 375 -19.61 3.83 37.91
N LYS A 376 -18.69 4.58 37.28
CA LYS A 376 -18.46 5.95 37.76
C LYS A 376 -18.06 6.93 36.64
N GLU A 377 -19.13 7.48 36.06
CA GLU A 377 -19.42 8.92 36.01
C GLU A 377 -18.34 9.85 35.44
N GLU A 378 -18.62 10.29 34.21
CA GLU A 378 -18.47 11.67 33.67
C GLU A 378 -17.13 12.41 33.85
N MET A 379 -16.54 13.00 32.81
CA MET A 379 -17.22 13.84 31.81
C MET A 379 -16.38 13.97 30.51
N VAL A 380 -16.93 14.70 29.53
CA VAL A 380 -16.31 15.13 28.25
C VAL A 380 -16.40 14.12 27.09
N ASP A 381 -17.57 14.17 26.46
CA ASP A 381 -17.82 14.26 25.02
C ASP A 381 -17.15 13.30 24.01
N LYS A 382 -18.03 12.65 23.24
CA LYS A 382 -18.03 12.51 21.78
C LYS A 382 -16.69 12.21 21.07
N ILE A 383 -16.50 10.91 20.88
CA ILE A 383 -16.74 10.20 19.59
C ILE A 383 -15.78 10.48 18.41
N SER A 384 -15.32 9.35 17.84
CA SER A 384 -14.74 9.16 16.50
C SER A 384 -13.31 9.68 16.25
N GLY A 385 -12.53 9.03 15.37
CA GLY A 385 -12.89 7.80 14.65
C GLY A 385 -11.90 7.37 13.56
N ASP A 386 -10.84 6.73 13.99
CA ASP A 386 -10.24 5.52 13.41
C ASP A 386 -9.63 5.49 11.97
N ARG A 387 -8.82 4.44 11.84
CA ARG A 387 -7.78 4.02 10.90
C ARG A 387 -8.08 3.88 9.39
N THR A 388 -6.96 3.87 8.66
CA THR A 388 -6.57 3.05 7.49
C THR A 388 -7.28 1.68 7.30
N GLY A 389 -7.34 1.00 6.14
CA GLY A 389 -6.84 1.26 4.77
C GLY A 389 -6.46 -0.05 3.98
N ARG A 390 -6.34 -0.02 2.62
CA ARG A 390 -5.77 -1.04 1.65
C ARG A 390 -6.33 -2.52 1.69
N GLY A 391 -6.33 -3.38 0.65
CA GLY A 391 -5.99 -3.36 -0.81
C GLY A 391 -5.90 -4.80 -1.45
N TRP A 392 -5.76 -4.92 -2.82
CA TRP A 392 -5.19 -6.08 -3.60
C TRP A 392 -5.87 -7.53 -3.60
N LEU A 393 -5.65 -8.55 -4.51
CA LEU A 393 -5.08 -8.76 -5.89
C LEU A 393 -5.33 -10.20 -6.54
N ILE A 394 -4.98 -10.37 -7.84
CA ILE A 394 -4.47 -11.58 -8.60
C ILE A 394 -5.43 -12.77 -8.94
N ASP A 395 -5.25 -13.70 -9.93
CA ASP A 395 -4.73 -13.84 -11.35
C ASP A 395 -4.71 -15.39 -11.73
N LYS A 396 -4.38 -16.04 -12.88
CA LYS A 396 -3.94 -15.77 -14.30
C LYS A 396 -4.03 -17.05 -15.24
N GLU A 397 -3.82 -16.91 -16.56
CA GLU A 397 -3.42 -17.95 -17.60
C GLU A 397 -4.44 -19.08 -18.01
N ILE A 398 -4.27 -20.01 -18.99
CA ILE A 398 -3.22 -20.40 -20.00
C ILE A 398 -3.83 -21.11 -21.27
N ARG A 399 -3.27 -20.97 -22.51
CA ARG A 399 -2.96 -22.03 -23.56
C ARG A 399 -2.87 -21.52 -25.04
N LYS A 400 -2.39 -22.38 -25.99
CA LYS A 400 -1.79 -22.07 -27.32
C LYS A 400 -2.56 -22.62 -28.55
N PHE A 401 -2.32 -22.10 -29.77
CA PHE A 401 -2.24 -22.88 -31.03
C PHE A 401 -1.40 -22.18 -32.15
N ASN A 402 -1.23 -22.80 -33.33
CA ASN A 402 -0.15 -22.54 -34.33
C ASN A 402 -0.66 -22.51 -35.81
N SER A 403 -0.05 -21.70 -36.71
CA SER A 403 0.10 -21.97 -38.18
C SER A 403 0.96 -20.88 -38.91
N ARG A 404 1.21 -21.00 -40.24
CA ARG A 404 2.28 -20.29 -41.01
C ARG A 404 1.77 -19.65 -42.33
N GLY A 405 2.37 -18.54 -42.84
CA GLY A 405 1.95 -17.96 -44.15
C GLY A 405 2.74 -16.78 -44.81
N ARG A 406 4.05 -16.89 -45.05
CA ARG A 406 4.89 -16.15 -46.07
C ARG A 406 4.57 -14.69 -46.53
N SER A 407 5.44 -13.76 -46.11
CA SER A 407 6.39 -12.97 -46.94
C SER A 407 5.93 -12.09 -48.15
N LEU A 408 6.16 -10.77 -48.05
CA LEU A 408 7.23 -10.03 -48.79
C LEU A 408 7.50 -8.67 -48.11
N ALA A 409 8.61 -7.96 -48.43
CA ALA A 409 9.15 -6.91 -47.56
C ALA A 409 9.90 -5.74 -48.25
N GLN A 410 9.87 -4.56 -47.61
CA GLN A 410 10.89 -3.48 -47.55
C GLN A 410 10.36 -2.32 -46.67
N SER A 411 11.13 -1.54 -45.91
CA SER A 411 12.58 -1.56 -45.63
C SER A 411 12.84 -1.40 -44.11
N SER A 412 14.07 -1.62 -43.64
CA SER A 412 14.32 -2.09 -42.26
C SER A 412 15.10 -1.13 -41.33
N ARG A 413 14.64 -1.08 -40.07
CA ARG A 413 15.51 -1.06 -38.89
C ARG A 413 15.27 -2.34 -38.10
N VAL A 414 16.34 -3.06 -37.75
CA VAL A 414 16.22 -4.34 -37.04
C VAL A 414 16.03 -4.07 -35.55
N GLN A 415 14.77 -4.13 -35.08
CA GLN A 415 14.45 -4.32 -33.66
C GLN A 415 14.51 -5.82 -33.33
N SER A 416 14.80 -6.16 -32.08
CA SER A 416 14.65 -7.55 -31.63
C SER A 416 13.17 -7.93 -31.53
N SER A 417 12.86 -9.22 -31.63
CA SER A 417 11.48 -9.73 -31.49
C SER A 417 10.87 -9.43 -30.12
N THR A 418 11.70 -9.34 -29.07
CA THR A 418 11.28 -8.94 -27.71
C THR A 418 10.97 -7.44 -27.61
N GLN A 419 11.73 -6.58 -28.28
CA GLN A 419 11.48 -5.14 -28.33
C GLN A 419 10.19 -4.82 -29.11
N ALA A 420 9.95 -5.49 -30.24
CA ALA A 420 8.74 -5.29 -31.03
C ALA A 420 7.46 -5.64 -30.24
N GLY A 421 7.44 -6.81 -29.57
CA GLY A 421 6.31 -7.23 -28.75
C GLY A 421 6.04 -6.31 -27.54
N LEU A 422 7.08 -5.67 -26.98
CA LEU A 422 6.90 -4.66 -25.94
C LEU A 422 6.24 -3.38 -26.47
N VAL A 423 6.68 -2.88 -27.64
CA VAL A 423 6.07 -1.71 -28.29
C VAL A 423 4.58 -1.96 -28.61
N GLU A 424 4.25 -3.14 -29.15
CA GLU A 424 2.88 -3.53 -29.46
C GLU A 424 2.03 -3.68 -28.17
N SER A 425 2.53 -4.37 -27.14
CA SER A 425 1.85 -4.55 -25.85
C SER A 425 1.55 -3.24 -25.10
N VAL A 426 2.38 -2.21 -25.30
CA VAL A 426 2.21 -0.92 -24.63
C VAL A 426 1.34 0.04 -25.46
N THR A 427 1.44 0.03 -26.80
CA THR A 427 0.62 0.90 -27.68
C THR A 427 -0.79 0.38 -27.93
N SER A 428 -1.03 -0.93 -27.80
CA SER A 428 -2.36 -1.56 -27.93
C SER A 428 -3.28 -1.36 -26.72
N ARG A 429 -2.78 -0.76 -25.62
CA ARG A 429 -3.57 -0.51 -24.41
C ARG A 429 -4.78 0.41 -24.69
N PRO A 430 -5.94 0.15 -24.09
CA PRO A 430 -7.12 1.00 -24.26
C PRO A 430 -6.88 2.41 -23.71
N ALA A 431 -7.60 3.39 -24.25
CA ALA A 431 -7.56 4.75 -23.71
C ALA A 431 -8.19 4.79 -22.29
N ASN A 432 -7.51 5.46 -21.37
CA ASN A 432 -8.00 5.76 -20.04
C ASN A 432 -8.89 7.02 -20.08
N TYR A 433 -9.96 7.05 -19.28
CA TYR A 433 -10.91 8.17 -19.24
C TYR A 433 -11.05 8.66 -17.80
N VAL A 434 -10.33 9.73 -17.48
CA VAL A 434 -10.36 10.35 -16.15
C VAL A 434 -11.41 11.46 -16.15
N TYR A 435 -12.31 11.45 -15.18
CA TYR A 435 -13.37 12.46 -15.02
C TYR A 435 -13.08 13.39 -13.85
N ASP A 436 -13.43 14.66 -14.00
CA ASP A 436 -13.26 15.67 -12.96
C ASP A 436 -14.36 16.75 -13.05
N TYR A 437 -14.52 17.56 -12.01
CA TYR A 437 -15.38 18.74 -11.99
C TYR A 437 -14.53 20.00 -12.02
N LEU A 438 -14.83 20.92 -12.94
CA LEU A 438 -14.08 22.15 -13.16
C LEU A 438 -14.38 23.23 -12.10
N SER A 439 -14.17 22.88 -10.82
CA SER A 439 -14.28 23.79 -9.68
C SER A 439 -13.07 24.72 -9.59
N PRO A 440 -13.20 25.95 -9.07
CA PRO A 440 -12.06 26.86 -8.90
C PRO A 440 -11.02 26.37 -7.87
N THR A 441 -11.38 25.42 -7.00
CA THR A 441 -10.61 24.99 -5.83
C THR A 441 -9.17 24.60 -6.13
N ASN A 442 -8.92 23.65 -7.04
CA ASN A 442 -7.55 23.17 -7.27
C ASN A 442 -6.66 24.27 -7.89
N SER A 443 -7.22 25.07 -8.81
CA SER A 443 -6.55 26.25 -9.37
C SER A 443 -6.22 27.32 -8.31
N HIS A 444 -7.11 27.53 -7.34
CA HIS A 444 -6.88 28.46 -6.22
C HIS A 444 -5.82 27.94 -5.24
N LEU A 445 -5.90 26.68 -4.84
CA LEU A 445 -4.91 26.04 -3.97
C LEU A 445 -3.52 25.96 -4.63
N LEU A 446 -3.45 25.85 -5.96
CA LEU A 446 -2.20 25.98 -6.71
C LEU A 446 -1.62 27.40 -6.62
N ASN A 447 -2.44 28.44 -6.76
CA ASN A 447 -1.98 29.83 -6.57
C ASN A 447 -1.47 30.06 -5.14
N ILE A 448 -2.21 29.61 -4.11
CA ILE A 448 -1.78 29.67 -2.70
C ILE A 448 -0.46 28.92 -2.50
N SER A 449 -0.27 27.77 -3.15
CA SER A 449 0.97 27.00 -3.07
C SER A 449 2.16 27.71 -3.73
N LEU A 450 1.91 28.57 -4.73
CA LEU A 450 2.93 29.32 -5.48
C LEU A 450 3.13 30.75 -4.98
N ALA A 451 2.32 31.22 -4.03
CA ALA A 451 2.32 32.60 -3.54
C ALA A 451 3.71 33.06 -3.06
N ASP A 452 4.34 32.25 -2.20
CA ASP A 452 5.66 32.55 -1.62
C ASP A 452 6.84 32.44 -2.62
N PHE A 453 6.56 32.07 -3.88
CA PHE A 453 7.55 31.64 -4.87
C PHE A 453 7.51 32.41 -6.19
N LEU A 454 6.49 33.23 -6.44
CA LEU A 454 6.31 33.98 -7.68
C LEU A 454 5.95 35.46 -7.41
N PRO A 455 6.46 36.42 -8.20
CA PRO A 455 6.00 37.80 -8.15
C PRO A 455 4.52 37.93 -8.54
N GLU A 456 3.82 38.92 -7.97
CA GLU A 456 2.37 39.10 -8.13
C GLU A 456 1.90 39.15 -9.60
N LYS A 457 2.70 39.75 -10.50
CA LYS A 457 2.46 39.79 -11.95
C LYS A 457 2.36 38.42 -12.65
N CYS A 458 2.75 37.32 -12.00
CA CYS A 458 2.71 35.95 -12.55
C CYS A 458 1.43 35.19 -12.17
N TYR A 459 0.65 35.69 -11.21
CA TYR A 459 -0.63 35.11 -10.83
C TYR A 459 -1.69 35.34 -11.93
N PRO A 460 -2.73 34.50 -12.01
CA PRO A 460 -3.87 34.74 -12.88
C PRO A 460 -4.73 35.91 -12.39
N SER A 461 -5.38 36.61 -13.31
CA SER A 461 -6.35 37.67 -13.03
C SER A 461 -7.43 37.20 -12.06
N GLY A 462 -7.59 37.90 -10.94
CA GLY A 462 -8.58 37.59 -9.89
C GLY A 462 -7.99 36.95 -8.63
N PHE A 463 -6.77 36.39 -8.68
CA PHE A 463 -6.06 35.97 -7.46
C PHE A 463 -5.30 37.14 -6.82
N LYS A 464 -5.30 37.22 -5.48
CA LYS A 464 -4.53 38.19 -4.69
C LYS A 464 -3.98 37.50 -3.46
N THR A 465 -2.73 37.77 -3.09
CA THR A 465 -2.14 37.22 -1.84
C THR A 465 -2.72 37.83 -0.57
N SER A 466 -3.38 38.99 -0.67
CA SER A 466 -4.12 39.62 0.42
C SER A 466 -5.47 38.96 0.72
N ASP A 467 -5.99 38.14 -0.19
CA ASP A 467 -7.32 37.53 -0.09
C ASP A 467 -7.26 36.07 -0.55
N LEU A 468 -7.14 35.17 0.43
CA LEU A 468 -7.03 33.74 0.20
C LEU A 468 -8.40 33.03 0.24
N THR A 469 -9.51 33.77 0.32
CA THR A 469 -10.86 33.18 0.39
C THR A 469 -11.15 32.31 -0.84
N LEU A 470 -11.87 31.20 -0.63
CA LEU A 470 -12.13 30.22 -1.68
C LEU A 470 -13.19 30.78 -2.66
N PRO A 471 -12.90 30.91 -3.97
CA PRO A 471 -13.87 31.44 -4.93
C PRO A 471 -15.12 30.56 -5.04
N ALA A 472 -16.29 31.20 -5.19
CA ALA A 472 -17.56 30.49 -5.33
C ALA A 472 -17.57 29.55 -6.54
N ALA A 473 -18.01 28.30 -6.34
CA ALA A 473 -18.03 27.27 -7.39
C ALA A 473 -19.03 27.55 -8.53
N LYS A 474 -19.98 28.48 -8.30
CA LYS A 474 -20.83 29.10 -9.31
C LYS A 474 -20.85 30.61 -9.01
N PRO A 475 -20.38 31.49 -9.91
CA PRO A 475 -20.47 32.93 -9.71
C PRO A 475 -21.90 33.43 -9.97
N ASP A 476 -22.28 34.54 -9.34
CA ASP A 476 -23.66 35.07 -9.36
C ASP A 476 -24.13 35.51 -10.77
N GLY A 477 -23.18 35.81 -11.67
CA GLY A 477 -23.44 36.06 -13.10
C GLY A 477 -23.70 34.80 -13.95
N GLY A 478 -23.83 33.62 -13.34
CA GLY A 478 -24.11 32.36 -14.02
C GLY A 478 -22.92 31.75 -14.79
N PRO A 479 -23.14 30.67 -15.56
CA PRO A 479 -22.05 29.86 -16.14
C PRO A 479 -21.10 30.60 -17.09
N SER A 480 -21.60 31.65 -17.77
CA SER A 480 -20.79 32.47 -18.69
C SER A 480 -19.83 33.42 -17.95
N ALA A 481 -20.20 33.88 -16.75
CA ALA A 481 -19.37 34.74 -15.91
C ALA A 481 -18.21 34.00 -15.21
N ALA A 482 -18.08 32.69 -15.40
CA ALA A 482 -17.00 31.91 -14.81
C ALA A 482 -15.62 32.26 -15.38
N PRO A 483 -14.58 32.37 -14.53
CA PRO A 483 -13.23 32.64 -15.01
C PRO A 483 -12.71 31.47 -15.85
N THR A 484 -11.93 31.80 -16.88
CA THR A 484 -11.21 30.80 -17.66
C THR A 484 -10.08 30.19 -16.81
N LEU A 485 -9.90 28.88 -16.86
CA LEU A 485 -8.80 28.17 -16.21
C LEU A 485 -7.46 28.68 -16.76
N PRO A 486 -6.53 29.17 -15.91
CA PRO A 486 -5.27 29.71 -16.38
C PRO A 486 -4.40 28.65 -17.07
N GLN A 487 -3.71 29.05 -18.15
CA GLN A 487 -2.92 28.13 -18.96
C GLN A 487 -1.82 27.45 -18.12
N GLY A 488 -1.89 26.12 -18.04
CA GLY A 488 -1.05 25.26 -17.18
C GLY A 488 -1.76 24.70 -15.94
N HIS A 489 -2.87 25.29 -15.49
CA HIS A 489 -3.53 24.84 -14.26
C HIS A 489 -4.32 23.54 -14.45
N HIS A 490 -4.56 23.09 -15.69
CA HIS A 490 -5.12 21.77 -16.00
C HIS A 490 -4.29 20.59 -15.47
N LEU A 491 -3.04 20.83 -15.06
CA LEU A 491 -2.15 19.83 -14.47
C LEU A 491 -2.54 19.42 -13.04
N VAL A 492 -3.35 20.24 -12.33
CA VAL A 492 -3.95 19.91 -11.02
C VAL A 492 -5.43 19.49 -11.13
N TYR A 493 -5.82 19.01 -12.30
CA TYR A 493 -7.12 18.38 -12.56
C TYR A 493 -6.90 17.04 -13.28
N PHE A 494 -7.91 16.18 -13.28
CA PHE A 494 -7.86 14.81 -13.80
C PHE A 494 -6.73 13.98 -13.15
N PRO A 495 -6.75 13.83 -11.81
CA PRO A 495 -5.78 13.02 -11.06
C PRO A 495 -5.90 11.52 -11.39
N PRO A 496 -4.83 10.71 -11.21
CA PRO A 496 -4.89 9.26 -11.40
C PRO A 496 -5.91 8.60 -10.46
N GLN A 497 -6.91 7.92 -11.02
CA GLN A 497 -7.97 7.22 -10.26
C GLN A 497 -7.53 5.80 -9.90
N ILE A 498 -6.41 5.69 -9.19
CA ILE A 498 -5.69 4.46 -8.87
C ILE A 498 -5.53 4.39 -7.34
N ARG A 499 -5.84 3.24 -6.72
CA ARG A 499 -5.72 3.10 -5.26
C ARG A 499 -4.24 3.06 -4.88
N SER A 500 -3.88 3.49 -3.68
CA SER A 500 -2.48 3.40 -3.18
C SER A 500 -1.94 1.98 -3.05
N CYS A 501 -2.78 0.95 -3.20
CA CYS A 501 -2.31 -0.40 -3.42
C CYS A 501 -1.87 -0.60 -4.88
N ASP A 502 -2.69 -0.21 -5.87
CA ASP A 502 -2.48 -0.42 -7.31
C ASP A 502 -1.36 0.44 -7.95
N LEU A 503 -0.47 1.03 -7.14
CA LEU A 503 0.69 1.79 -7.61
C LEU A 503 1.92 0.89 -7.77
N LEU A 504 2.88 1.35 -8.58
CA LEU A 504 4.22 0.77 -8.63
C LEU A 504 4.99 1.05 -7.31
N PRO A 505 6.07 0.30 -6.99
CA PRO A 505 6.82 0.47 -5.73
C PRO A 505 7.44 1.85 -5.51
N ASP A 506 7.67 2.61 -6.59
CA ASP A 506 8.13 4.00 -6.57
C ASP A 506 7.00 5.02 -6.31
N GLY A 507 5.74 4.55 -6.19
CA GLY A 507 4.55 5.39 -6.05
C GLY A 507 3.94 5.86 -7.38
N THR A 508 4.32 5.26 -8.52
CA THR A 508 3.88 5.71 -9.85
C THR A 508 2.79 4.87 -10.51
N ASP A 509 2.20 5.43 -11.57
CA ASP A 509 1.07 4.87 -12.32
C ASP A 509 1.52 3.72 -13.26
N PRO A 510 1.01 2.48 -13.07
CA PRO A 510 1.36 1.34 -13.92
C PRO A 510 0.75 1.39 -15.33
N LEU A 511 -0.37 2.11 -15.56
CA LEU A 511 -1.04 2.18 -16.87
C LEU A 511 -0.12 2.76 -17.95
N GLN A 512 0.76 3.66 -17.54
CA GLN A 512 1.76 4.35 -18.36
C GLN A 512 3.08 3.57 -18.47
N SER A 513 3.29 2.56 -17.63
CA SER A 513 4.57 1.84 -17.51
C SER A 513 4.68 0.66 -18.49
N PRO A 514 5.81 0.48 -19.19
CA PRO A 514 6.09 -0.72 -19.97
C PRO A 514 6.26 -1.99 -19.11
N GLY A 515 6.42 -1.84 -17.78
CA GLY A 515 6.57 -2.94 -16.83
C GLY A 515 8.05 -3.37 -16.62
N PRO A 516 8.28 -4.40 -15.78
CA PRO A 516 9.63 -4.91 -15.51
C PRO A 516 10.37 -5.32 -16.80
N PRO A 517 11.68 -5.07 -16.92
CA PRO A 517 12.59 -4.56 -15.88
C PRO A 517 12.61 -3.03 -15.70
N TYR A 518 11.78 -2.27 -16.42
CA TYR A 518 11.86 -0.81 -16.48
C TYR A 518 11.11 -0.11 -15.34
N VAL A 519 11.52 -0.39 -14.10
CA VAL A 519 10.81 0.02 -12.88
C VAL A 519 10.99 1.50 -12.51
N ARG A 520 11.91 2.24 -13.13
CA ARG A 520 12.23 3.64 -12.77
C ARG A 520 11.68 4.63 -13.80
N ARG A 521 10.92 5.64 -13.38
CA ARG A 521 10.20 6.57 -14.27
C ARG A 521 10.64 8.04 -14.15
N MET A 522 10.98 8.67 -15.27
CA MET A 522 11.30 10.11 -15.33
C MET A 522 10.48 10.87 -16.39
N TRP A 523 10.18 12.14 -16.12
CA TRP A 523 9.50 13.04 -17.05
C TRP A 523 10.53 13.71 -17.98
N ALA A 524 10.55 13.35 -19.27
CA ALA A 524 11.55 13.84 -20.23
C ALA A 524 11.13 15.13 -20.95
N GLY A 525 9.84 15.44 -21.04
CA GLY A 525 9.34 16.65 -21.70
C GLY A 525 7.89 16.49 -22.16
N GLY A 526 7.49 17.25 -23.17
CA GLY A 526 6.15 17.19 -23.74
C GLY A 526 5.83 18.33 -24.70
N SER A 527 4.55 18.43 -25.08
CA SER A 527 3.99 19.57 -25.80
C SER A 527 2.58 19.88 -25.30
N LEU A 528 2.21 21.16 -25.21
CA LEU A 528 0.85 21.63 -24.97
C LEU A 528 0.31 22.36 -26.19
N VAL A 529 -0.98 22.17 -26.49
CA VAL A 529 -1.75 22.98 -27.46
C VAL A 529 -3.06 23.40 -26.80
N PHE A 530 -3.41 24.67 -26.94
CA PHE A 530 -4.63 25.28 -26.39
C PHE A 530 -5.52 25.83 -27.53
N GLN A 531 -6.83 25.64 -27.43
CA GLN A 531 -7.78 26.21 -28.40
C GLN A 531 -7.96 27.73 -28.24
N ARG A 532 -8.34 28.40 -29.33
CA ARG A 532 -8.72 29.82 -29.37
C ARG A 532 -10.23 30.00 -29.21
N GLY A 533 -10.64 31.19 -28.77
CA GLY A 533 -12.06 31.56 -28.59
C GLY A 533 -12.58 31.21 -27.19
N GLY A 534 -13.33 32.12 -26.57
CA GLY A 534 -13.72 32.04 -25.15
C GLY A 534 -14.54 30.80 -24.77
N ASP A 535 -15.37 30.30 -25.70
CA ASP A 535 -16.21 29.12 -25.49
C ASP A 535 -15.46 27.79 -25.74
N ARG A 536 -14.29 27.85 -26.38
CA ARG A 536 -13.36 26.72 -26.55
C ARG A 536 -12.23 26.76 -25.50
N GLN A 537 -12.41 27.50 -24.40
CA GLN A 537 -11.50 27.49 -23.26
C GLN A 537 -12.19 26.91 -22.01
N ILE A 538 -11.41 26.23 -21.17
CA ILE A 538 -11.91 25.60 -19.94
C ILE A 538 -12.45 26.68 -18.98
N LYS A 539 -13.71 26.56 -18.57
CA LYS A 539 -14.35 27.46 -17.60
C LYS A 539 -14.40 26.85 -16.20
N LEU A 540 -14.16 27.65 -15.17
CA LEU A 540 -14.22 27.25 -13.76
C LEU A 540 -15.65 27.41 -13.19
N ASN A 541 -16.59 26.68 -13.78
CA ASN A 541 -18.04 26.76 -13.52
C ASN A 541 -18.61 25.50 -12.83
N ALA A 542 -17.75 24.60 -12.36
CA ALA A 542 -18.08 23.27 -11.83
C ALA A 542 -18.80 22.33 -12.81
N THR A 543 -18.76 22.57 -14.13
CA THR A 543 -19.17 21.58 -15.14
C THR A 543 -18.26 20.35 -15.08
N ARG A 544 -18.84 19.16 -15.30
CA ARG A 544 -18.11 17.88 -15.39
C ARG A 544 -17.37 17.77 -16.72
N ALA A 545 -16.09 17.48 -16.66
CA ALA A 545 -15.21 17.33 -17.83
C ALA A 545 -14.56 15.93 -17.86
N VAL A 546 -13.91 15.61 -18.99
CA VAL A 546 -13.17 14.37 -19.18
C VAL A 546 -11.78 14.63 -19.75
N CYS A 547 -10.80 13.85 -19.30
CA CYS A 547 -9.48 13.71 -19.89
C CYS A 547 -9.35 12.31 -20.48
N LYS A 548 -9.31 12.22 -21.82
CA LYS A 548 -9.04 10.99 -22.56
C LYS A 548 -7.52 10.85 -22.72
N GLU A 549 -6.93 9.87 -22.06
CA GLU A 549 -5.48 9.60 -22.06
C GLU A 549 -5.18 8.32 -22.84
N LYS A 550 -4.23 8.38 -23.79
CA LYS A 550 -3.82 7.22 -24.61
C LYS A 550 -2.31 7.26 -24.88
N ILE A 551 -1.65 6.10 -24.85
CA ILE A 551 -0.28 5.95 -25.35
C ILE A 551 -0.31 5.97 -26.89
N THR A 552 0.42 6.89 -27.51
CA THR A 552 0.43 7.10 -28.97
C THR A 552 1.71 6.59 -29.65
N ASP A 553 2.82 6.51 -28.93
CA ASP A 553 4.13 6.12 -29.48
C ASP A 553 5.03 5.57 -28.35
N VAL A 554 5.90 4.62 -28.68
CA VAL A 554 6.85 3.98 -27.76
C VAL A 554 8.17 3.74 -28.48
N VAL A 555 9.23 4.41 -28.04
CA VAL A 555 10.56 4.37 -28.69
C VAL A 555 11.63 3.88 -27.72
N ILE A 556 12.14 2.68 -27.96
CA ILE A 556 13.26 2.10 -27.22
C ILE A 556 14.58 2.66 -27.76
N LYS A 557 15.51 3.07 -26.87
CA LYS A 557 16.82 3.65 -27.22
C LYS A 557 17.90 3.14 -26.26
N GLY A 558 19.11 2.95 -26.77
CA GLY A 558 20.22 2.32 -26.04
C GLY A 558 20.26 0.81 -26.23
N GLN A 559 21.17 0.16 -25.52
CA GLN A 559 21.39 -1.29 -25.51
C GLN A 559 21.71 -1.74 -24.07
N ASP A 560 21.41 -3.00 -23.77
CA ASP A 560 21.73 -3.68 -22.50
C ASP A 560 21.32 -2.85 -21.25
N GLU A 561 22.22 -2.63 -20.30
CA GLU A 561 21.97 -1.85 -19.08
C GLU A 561 21.63 -0.36 -19.34
N ASN A 562 21.92 0.15 -20.53
CA ASN A 562 21.64 1.54 -20.92
C ASN A 562 20.36 1.68 -21.77
N GLU A 563 19.59 0.61 -21.93
CA GLU A 563 18.31 0.58 -22.63
C GLU A 563 17.22 1.38 -21.88
N LYS A 564 16.53 2.28 -22.60
CA LYS A 564 15.48 3.15 -22.07
C LYS A 564 14.26 3.14 -22.98
N VAL A 565 13.08 3.01 -22.40
CA VAL A 565 11.81 3.05 -23.12
C VAL A 565 11.23 4.44 -22.99
N PHE A 566 11.15 5.19 -24.08
CA PHE A 566 10.39 6.44 -24.14
C PHE A 566 8.93 6.11 -24.44
N VAL A 567 7.99 6.61 -23.64
CA VAL A 567 6.54 6.42 -23.82
C VAL A 567 5.90 7.78 -24.02
N THR A 568 5.27 7.97 -25.16
CA THR A 568 4.57 9.20 -25.56
C THR A 568 3.08 9.02 -25.27
N ILE A 569 2.56 9.84 -24.36
CA ILE A 569 1.17 9.79 -23.90
C ILE A 569 0.44 11.05 -24.40
N GLU A 570 -0.69 10.89 -25.07
CA GLU A 570 -1.58 11.97 -25.46
C GLU A 570 -2.77 12.08 -24.48
N ARG A 571 -3.02 13.27 -23.94
CA ARG A 571 -4.15 13.62 -23.08
C ARG A 571 -4.99 14.69 -23.78
N ARG A 572 -6.26 14.40 -24.03
CA ARG A 572 -7.26 15.35 -24.57
C ARG A 572 -8.26 15.70 -23.48
N VAL A 573 -8.26 16.97 -23.07
CA VAL A 573 -9.15 17.53 -22.05
C VAL A 573 -10.33 18.23 -22.73
N GLY A 574 -11.56 17.89 -22.33
CA GLY A 574 -12.76 18.42 -22.98
C GLY A 574 -14.08 18.12 -22.28
N LEU A 575 -15.18 18.51 -22.93
CA LEU A 575 -16.55 18.16 -22.52
C LEU A 575 -17.09 16.97 -23.34
N LEU A 576 -18.12 16.34 -22.81
CA LEU A 576 -18.95 15.34 -23.49
C LEU A 576 -20.32 15.95 -23.80
N SER A 577 -20.95 15.53 -24.89
CA SER A 577 -22.35 15.85 -25.18
C SER A 577 -23.27 15.37 -24.04
N GLU A 578 -24.29 16.15 -23.71
CA GLU A 578 -25.29 15.80 -22.68
C GLU A 578 -26.18 14.61 -23.10
N SER A 579 -26.20 14.26 -24.39
CA SER A 579 -26.98 13.18 -25.00
C SER A 579 -26.44 11.76 -24.71
N GLY A 580 -25.99 11.48 -23.48
CA GLY A 580 -25.17 10.31 -23.18
C GLY A 580 -25.08 9.88 -21.72
N SER A 581 -26.19 9.92 -20.97
CA SER A 581 -26.25 9.55 -19.54
C SER A 581 -25.84 8.09 -19.22
N THR A 582 -25.76 7.20 -20.21
CA THR A 582 -25.34 5.79 -20.07
C THR A 582 -24.39 5.34 -21.19
N ALA A 583 -23.25 6.00 -21.36
CA ALA A 583 -22.22 5.61 -22.34
C ALA A 583 -20.90 5.15 -21.68
N LYS A 584 -20.79 3.83 -21.44
CA LYS A 584 -19.48 3.14 -21.20
C LYS A 584 -18.99 2.37 -22.45
N SER A 585 -19.63 2.60 -23.59
CA SER A 585 -19.60 1.67 -24.74
C SER A 585 -19.63 2.39 -26.09
N SER A 586 -18.74 3.35 -26.31
CA SER A 586 -18.43 3.95 -27.61
C SER A 586 -17.03 4.56 -27.58
N GLY A 587 -16.40 4.74 -28.74
CA GLY A 587 -14.99 5.18 -28.85
C GLY A 587 -14.79 6.69 -28.71
N ASP A 588 -15.79 7.42 -28.24
CA ASP A 588 -16.06 8.81 -28.62
C ASP A 588 -14.98 9.80 -28.18
N LEU A 589 -14.76 10.81 -29.01
CA LEU A 589 -13.93 11.96 -28.72
C LEU A 589 -14.70 12.96 -27.85
N PRO A 590 -14.05 13.70 -26.94
CA PRO A 590 -14.71 14.81 -26.27
C PRO A 590 -15.20 15.83 -27.30
N THR A 591 -16.49 16.13 -27.27
CA THR A 591 -17.24 16.92 -28.26
C THR A 591 -16.67 18.33 -28.44
N ILE A 592 -15.97 18.85 -27.44
CA ILE A 592 -15.07 20.00 -27.54
C ILE A 592 -13.77 19.63 -26.83
N THR A 593 -12.65 19.52 -27.57
CA THR A 593 -11.30 19.40 -26.98
C THR A 593 -10.75 20.80 -26.71
N PHE A 594 -10.55 21.18 -25.45
CA PHE A 594 -10.02 22.49 -25.05
C PHE A 594 -8.49 22.53 -25.01
N THR A 595 -7.86 21.41 -24.66
CA THR A 595 -6.41 21.31 -24.48
C THR A 595 -5.94 19.91 -24.87
N LEU A 596 -4.86 19.88 -25.65
CA LEU A 596 -4.14 18.68 -26.05
C LEU A 596 -2.75 18.74 -25.43
N GLU A 597 -2.48 17.79 -24.54
CA GLU A 597 -1.19 17.61 -23.88
C GLU A 597 -0.54 16.33 -24.41
N LYS A 598 0.74 16.39 -24.76
CA LYS A 598 1.58 15.20 -24.99
C LYS A 598 2.66 15.14 -23.92
N ARG A 599 2.77 14.04 -23.19
CA ARG A 599 3.78 13.78 -22.16
C ARG A 599 4.79 12.77 -22.69
N ASN A 600 6.07 13.13 -22.64
CA ASN A 600 7.17 12.24 -22.96
C ASN A 600 7.75 11.70 -21.66
N LEU A 601 7.40 10.47 -21.29
CA LEU A 601 8.00 9.77 -20.17
C LEU A 601 9.18 8.91 -20.65
N VAL A 602 10.16 8.69 -19.78
CA VAL A 602 11.24 7.74 -20.01
C VAL A 602 11.33 6.77 -18.84
N PHE A 603 11.26 5.48 -19.16
CA PHE A 603 11.39 4.38 -18.22
C PHE A 603 12.77 3.73 -18.37
N MET A 604 13.36 3.36 -17.24
CA MET A 604 14.74 2.87 -17.12
C MET A 604 14.78 1.64 -16.22
N LYS A 605 15.77 0.77 -16.46
CA LYS A 605 16.02 -0.41 -15.63
C LYS A 605 16.41 -0.01 -14.20
N GLU A 606 16.21 -0.92 -13.27
CA GLU A 606 16.60 -0.78 -11.85
C GLU A 606 18.09 -0.42 -11.69
N LYS A 607 18.46 0.16 -10.56
CA LYS A 607 19.80 0.69 -10.29
C LYS A 607 20.34 0.12 -8.99
N THR A 608 21.54 -0.46 -9.02
CA THR A 608 22.20 -0.90 -7.79
C THR A 608 22.54 0.30 -6.90
N SER A 609 22.41 0.17 -5.58
CA SER A 609 22.63 1.29 -4.63
C SER A 609 24.05 1.87 -4.71
N ALA A 610 25.04 1.08 -5.15
CA ALA A 610 26.39 1.55 -5.45
C ALA A 610 26.42 2.50 -6.67
N ALA A 611 25.71 2.17 -7.75
CA ALA A 611 25.55 3.04 -8.91
C ALA A 611 24.66 4.26 -8.60
N ALA A 612 23.66 4.12 -7.72
CA ALA A 612 22.86 5.23 -7.20
C ALA A 612 23.75 6.26 -6.48
N LYS A 613 24.51 5.84 -5.46
CA LYS A 613 25.44 6.69 -4.70
C LYS A 613 26.50 7.33 -5.61
N LYS A 614 27.06 6.60 -6.58
CA LYS A 614 28.07 7.11 -7.52
C LYS A 614 27.54 8.21 -8.44
N ASP A 615 26.29 8.09 -8.91
CA ASP A 615 25.67 9.12 -9.75
C ASP A 615 25.18 10.32 -8.92
N ALA A 616 24.69 10.11 -7.69
CA ALA A 616 24.31 11.20 -6.79
C ALA A 616 25.51 12.12 -6.43
N ALA A 617 26.72 11.57 -6.44
CA ALA A 617 27.98 12.30 -6.25
C ALA A 617 28.61 12.85 -7.55
N ARG A 618 28.01 12.62 -8.73
CA ARG A 618 28.54 13.14 -10.00
C ARG A 618 28.15 14.62 -10.17
N PRO A 619 29.08 15.53 -10.53
CA PRO A 619 28.72 16.92 -10.85
C PRO A 619 27.84 17.02 -12.10
N ASP A 620 26.88 17.95 -12.09
CA ASP A 620 25.94 18.15 -13.20
C ASP A 620 26.63 18.57 -14.50
N LYS A 621 26.17 18.03 -15.64
CA LYS A 621 26.66 18.42 -16.96
C LYS A 621 25.99 19.73 -17.41
N ILE A 622 26.51 20.85 -16.91
CA ILE A 622 26.03 22.21 -17.20
C ILE A 622 26.17 22.54 -18.71
N VAL A 623 25.04 22.80 -19.37
CA VAL A 623 24.99 23.44 -20.70
C VAL A 623 24.41 24.85 -20.51
N LYS A 624 25.19 25.89 -20.77
CA LYS A 624 24.77 27.28 -20.49
C LYS A 624 23.80 27.82 -21.57
N PRO A 625 22.88 28.74 -21.21
CA PRO A 625 22.12 29.52 -22.18
C PRO A 625 23.00 30.33 -23.13
N ILE A 626 22.58 30.39 -24.40
CA ILE A 626 23.23 31.18 -25.46
C ILE A 626 22.66 32.61 -25.51
N HIS A 627 21.43 32.80 -25.02
CA HIS A 627 20.71 34.07 -25.09
C HIS A 627 20.50 34.64 -23.69
N THR A 628 20.58 35.97 -23.58
CA THR A 628 20.16 36.71 -22.37
C THR A 628 18.63 36.71 -22.30
N PRO A 629 18.01 36.46 -21.14
CA PRO A 629 16.56 36.53 -20.99
C PRO A 629 16.07 37.97 -20.85
N ASP A 630 14.84 38.24 -21.33
CA ASP A 630 14.15 39.52 -21.10
C ASP A 630 13.64 39.60 -19.65
N VAL A 631 13.20 38.45 -19.11
CA VAL A 631 12.80 38.30 -17.70
C VAL A 631 13.41 37.03 -17.11
N ARG A 632 14.02 37.19 -15.93
CA ARG A 632 14.64 36.14 -15.12
C ARG A 632 14.07 36.22 -13.71
N ILE A 633 13.38 35.17 -13.26
CA ILE A 633 12.75 35.11 -11.93
C ILE A 633 13.42 33.98 -11.13
N PRO A 634 14.16 34.30 -10.04
CA PRO A 634 14.72 33.30 -9.15
C PRO A 634 13.62 32.70 -8.26
N ILE A 635 13.68 31.38 -8.06
CA ILE A 635 12.72 30.60 -7.26
C ILE A 635 13.53 29.54 -6.51
N THR A 636 13.24 29.32 -5.22
CA THR A 636 13.90 28.28 -4.41
C THR A 636 12.85 27.30 -3.88
N PRO A 637 12.51 26.22 -4.62
CA PRO A 637 11.42 25.32 -4.25
C PRO A 637 11.67 24.64 -2.90
N SER A 638 10.71 24.74 -1.96
CA SER A 638 10.80 24.03 -0.68
C SER A 638 10.23 22.61 -0.77
N ALA A 639 10.61 21.73 0.17
CA ALA A 639 9.99 20.41 0.30
C ALA A 639 8.46 20.53 0.51
N SER A 640 7.99 21.57 1.21
CA SER A 640 6.57 21.86 1.42
C SER A 640 5.85 22.25 0.13
N LEU A 641 6.50 22.97 -0.80
CA LEU A 641 5.95 23.23 -2.14
C LEU A 641 5.83 21.94 -2.95
N LEU A 642 6.86 21.09 -2.93
CA LEU A 642 6.83 19.80 -3.61
C LEU A 642 5.71 18.91 -3.06
N PHE A 643 5.55 18.84 -1.73
CA PHE A 643 4.46 18.11 -1.09
C PHE A 643 3.07 18.65 -1.47
N ARG A 644 2.86 19.98 -1.38
CA ARG A 644 1.59 20.61 -1.79
C ARG A 644 1.26 20.31 -3.27
N PHE A 645 2.26 20.37 -4.16
CA PHE A 645 2.06 20.06 -5.57
C PHE A 645 1.79 18.56 -5.82
N SER A 646 2.48 17.66 -5.10
CA SER A 646 2.19 16.21 -5.13
C SER A 646 0.78 15.90 -4.65
N ALA A 647 0.28 16.58 -3.60
CA ALA A 647 -1.10 16.43 -3.14
C ALA A 647 -2.10 16.92 -4.19
N LEU A 648 -1.90 18.11 -4.76
CA LEU A 648 -2.78 18.70 -5.80
C LEU A 648 -2.78 17.92 -7.12
N THR A 649 -1.74 17.13 -7.40
CA THR A 649 -1.64 16.28 -8.59
C THR A 649 -1.91 14.80 -8.31
N PHE A 650 -2.23 14.45 -7.06
CA PHE A 650 -2.41 13.07 -6.56
C PHE A 650 -1.23 12.14 -6.94
N ASN A 651 -0.01 12.66 -6.79
CA ASN A 651 1.23 12.07 -7.28
C ASN A 651 2.13 11.61 -6.11
N ALA A 652 2.08 10.30 -5.82
CA ALA A 652 2.80 9.65 -4.72
C ALA A 652 4.26 9.27 -5.03
N HIS A 653 4.82 9.72 -6.15
CA HIS A 653 6.16 9.33 -6.62
C HIS A 653 7.28 9.72 -5.64
N GLY A 654 8.02 8.72 -5.14
CA GLY A 654 8.95 8.85 -4.01
C GLY A 654 10.02 9.94 -4.15
N ILE A 655 10.48 10.23 -5.38
CA ILE A 655 11.48 11.30 -5.66
C ILE A 655 11.03 12.72 -5.27
N HIS A 656 9.74 12.92 -5.00
CA HIS A 656 9.17 14.20 -4.59
C HIS A 656 8.87 14.28 -3.08
N LEU A 657 9.01 13.16 -2.36
CA LEU A 657 8.53 12.97 -0.99
C LEU A 657 9.64 12.53 -0.02
N ASP A 658 10.52 11.61 -0.44
CA ASP A 658 11.55 11.01 0.42
C ASP A 658 12.98 11.36 -0.06
N PRO A 659 13.74 12.18 0.71
CA PRO A 659 15.13 12.53 0.39
C PRO A 659 16.10 11.35 0.53
N GLU A 660 15.79 10.33 1.31
CA GLU A 660 16.62 9.12 1.41
C GLU A 660 16.44 8.23 0.19
N TYR A 661 15.20 7.86 -0.18
CA TYR A 661 14.90 7.14 -1.43
C TYR A 661 15.58 7.77 -2.66
N CYS A 662 15.55 9.11 -2.76
CA CYS A 662 16.29 9.85 -3.79
C CYS A 662 17.77 9.46 -3.85
N ARG A 663 18.44 9.45 -2.69
CA ARG A 663 19.90 9.26 -2.57
C ARG A 663 20.33 7.80 -2.64
N THR A 664 19.54 6.88 -2.10
CA THR A 664 19.90 5.46 -1.92
C THR A 664 19.44 4.56 -3.07
N ILE A 665 18.30 4.86 -3.69
CA ILE A 665 17.68 4.04 -4.76
C ILE A 665 17.89 4.70 -6.13
N GLU A 666 17.41 5.93 -6.31
CA GLU A 666 17.39 6.58 -7.64
C GLU A 666 18.75 7.16 -8.07
N GLY A 667 19.53 7.65 -7.09
CA GLY A 667 20.83 8.30 -7.30
C GLY A 667 20.71 9.79 -7.59
N HIS A 668 19.85 10.48 -6.83
CA HIS A 668 19.61 11.91 -6.85
C HIS A 668 19.97 12.53 -5.50
N ARG A 669 20.69 13.66 -5.51
CA ARG A 669 21.28 14.26 -4.29
C ARG A 669 20.27 14.78 -3.26
N ASN A 670 19.06 15.14 -3.69
CA ASN A 670 17.95 15.62 -2.87
C ASN A 670 16.62 15.35 -3.60
N LEU A 671 15.49 15.71 -2.99
CA LEU A 671 14.17 15.73 -3.63
C LEU A 671 14.18 16.46 -4.98
N LEU A 672 13.53 15.86 -5.98
CA LEU A 672 13.41 16.41 -7.32
C LEU A 672 12.16 17.30 -7.46
N VAL A 673 12.33 18.45 -8.10
CA VAL A 673 11.22 19.31 -8.56
C VAL A 673 10.48 18.59 -9.69
N HIS A 674 9.14 18.55 -9.66
CA HIS A 674 8.35 17.87 -10.68
C HIS A 674 8.53 18.51 -12.06
N GLY A 675 8.58 17.68 -13.11
CA GLY A 675 8.45 18.13 -14.51
C GLY A 675 7.20 19.01 -14.75
N PRO A 676 5.99 18.60 -14.34
CA PRO A 676 4.80 19.44 -14.46
C PRO A 676 4.83 20.70 -13.58
N LEU A 677 5.47 20.69 -12.39
CA LEU A 677 5.65 21.92 -11.59
C LEU A 677 6.55 22.91 -12.32
N SER A 678 7.66 22.44 -12.90
CA SER A 678 8.56 23.26 -13.74
C SER A 678 7.82 23.88 -14.93
N LEU A 679 6.86 23.15 -15.53
CA LEU A 679 6.00 23.64 -16.60
C LEU A 679 4.98 24.68 -16.10
N VAL A 680 4.33 24.49 -14.95
CA VAL A 680 3.46 25.49 -14.32
C VAL A 680 4.22 26.80 -14.04
N LEU A 681 5.47 26.70 -13.56
CA LEU A 681 6.32 27.87 -13.30
C LEU A 681 6.67 28.60 -14.61
N MET A 682 7.15 27.89 -15.65
CA MET A 682 7.42 28.49 -16.97
C MET A 682 6.18 29.15 -17.58
N LEU A 683 5.01 28.49 -17.52
CA LEU A 683 3.74 29.05 -18.02
C LEU A 683 3.32 30.29 -17.23
N SER A 684 3.51 30.30 -15.90
CA SER A 684 3.15 31.44 -15.05
C SER A 684 4.04 32.65 -15.28
N VAL A 685 5.34 32.44 -15.52
CA VAL A 685 6.25 33.51 -15.96
C VAL A 685 5.89 33.98 -17.37
N LEU A 686 5.62 33.08 -18.32
CA LEU A 686 5.24 33.48 -19.69
C LEU A 686 3.94 34.30 -19.73
N ARG A 687 2.89 33.92 -18.98
CA ARG A 687 1.63 34.69 -18.89
C ARG A 687 1.88 36.14 -18.46
N SER A 688 2.85 36.40 -17.58
CA SER A 688 3.23 37.76 -17.15
C SER A 688 3.91 38.61 -18.24
N GLN A 689 4.28 38.01 -19.38
CA GLN A 689 4.99 38.64 -20.50
C GLN A 689 4.11 38.73 -21.78
N LEU A 690 2.83 38.37 -21.67
CA LEU A 690 1.85 38.50 -22.75
C LEU A 690 1.07 39.82 -22.62
N LYS A 691 0.63 40.35 -23.76
CA LYS A 691 -0.35 41.45 -23.81
C LYS A 691 -1.75 40.94 -23.48
N SER A 692 -2.66 41.86 -23.14
CA SER A 692 -4.06 41.54 -22.80
C SER A 692 -4.87 40.88 -23.94
N ASP A 693 -4.42 40.96 -25.19
CA ASP A 693 -5.01 40.27 -26.35
C ASP A 693 -4.29 38.97 -26.76
N GLU A 694 -3.13 38.67 -26.15
CA GLU A 694 -2.26 37.53 -26.46
C GLU A 694 -2.54 36.32 -25.53
N MET A 695 -2.47 35.11 -26.09
CA MET A 695 -2.52 33.84 -25.35
C MET A 695 -1.49 32.85 -25.90
N ILE A 696 -1.14 31.84 -25.10
CA ILE A 696 -0.25 30.75 -25.51
C ILE A 696 -1.05 29.77 -26.39
N LEU A 697 -0.66 29.59 -27.65
CA LEU A 697 -1.30 28.61 -28.55
C LEU A 697 -0.65 27.23 -28.43
N LYS A 698 0.68 27.19 -28.42
CA LYS A 698 1.49 25.96 -28.35
C LYS A 698 2.71 26.18 -27.46
N LEU A 699 3.16 25.14 -26.76
CA LEU A 699 4.44 25.13 -26.05
C LEU A 699 5.05 23.72 -26.13
N ASP A 700 6.22 23.60 -26.73
CA ASP A 700 7.03 22.38 -26.75
C ASP A 700 8.16 22.51 -25.72
N TYR A 701 8.39 21.47 -24.90
CA TYR A 701 9.40 21.53 -23.84
C TYR A 701 10.13 20.21 -23.59
N ARG A 702 11.33 20.32 -23.05
CA ARG A 702 12.20 19.19 -22.73
C ARG A 702 12.98 19.44 -21.45
N ASN A 703 12.96 18.44 -20.57
CA ASN A 703 13.79 18.38 -19.37
C ASN A 703 15.16 17.82 -19.78
N LEU A 704 16.23 18.48 -19.33
CA LEU A 704 17.61 18.26 -19.77
C LEU A 704 18.54 17.91 -18.60
N ALA A 705 18.29 18.49 -17.41
CA ALA A 705 18.98 18.16 -16.17
C ALA A 705 17.97 18.15 -15.00
N PRO A 706 18.26 17.43 -13.90
CA PRO A 706 17.42 17.47 -12.70
C PRO A 706 17.38 18.87 -12.05
N LEU A 707 16.29 19.14 -11.34
CA LEU A 707 16.09 20.32 -10.50
C LEU A 707 15.78 19.84 -9.09
N TYR A 708 16.33 20.50 -8.07
CA TYR A 708 16.29 20.04 -6.69
C TYR A 708 15.58 21.00 -5.75
N ALA A 709 14.91 20.46 -4.73
CA ALA A 709 14.43 21.27 -3.61
C ALA A 709 15.59 21.95 -2.88
N THR A 710 15.32 23.12 -2.28
CA THR A 710 16.28 24.02 -1.60
C THR A 710 17.39 24.63 -2.48
N GLU A 711 17.56 24.18 -3.72
CA GLU A 711 18.41 24.85 -4.71
C GLU A 711 17.63 25.96 -5.43
N THR A 712 18.26 27.12 -5.65
CA THR A 712 17.65 28.21 -6.42
C THR A 712 17.73 27.89 -7.91
N LEU A 713 16.58 27.87 -8.57
CA LEU A 713 16.43 27.83 -10.02
C LEU A 713 16.04 29.21 -10.55
N ASN A 714 16.30 29.49 -11.82
CA ASN A 714 15.85 30.73 -12.47
C ASN A 714 14.93 30.39 -13.63
N VAL A 715 13.67 30.85 -13.58
CA VAL A 715 12.74 30.75 -14.70
C VAL A 715 12.97 31.94 -15.62
N CYS A 716 13.27 31.65 -16.88
CA CYS A 716 13.74 32.61 -17.87
C CYS A 716 12.82 32.63 -19.08
N ALA A 717 12.50 33.84 -19.56
CA ALA A 717 11.69 34.07 -20.75
C ALA A 717 12.33 35.12 -21.65
N ARG A 718 12.23 34.91 -22.97
CA ARG A 718 12.69 35.84 -24.01
C ARG A 718 11.74 35.80 -25.20
N ARG A 719 11.25 36.93 -25.70
CA ARG A 719 10.54 37.00 -26.98
C ARG A 719 11.55 36.97 -28.13
N ASP A 720 11.30 36.19 -29.16
CA ASP A 720 12.19 36.13 -30.32
C ASP A 720 12.11 37.46 -31.11
N PRO A 721 13.24 38.15 -31.38
CA PRO A 721 13.25 39.46 -32.03
C PRO A 721 12.90 39.38 -33.53
N GLU A 722 13.14 38.23 -34.17
CA GLU A 722 12.80 37.96 -35.57
C GLU A 722 11.35 37.44 -35.66
N LYS A 723 10.95 36.59 -34.72
CA LYS A 723 9.60 35.97 -34.64
C LYS A 723 8.82 36.49 -33.44
N LYS A 724 8.15 37.62 -33.59
CA LYS A 724 7.46 38.35 -32.50
C LYS A 724 6.28 37.58 -31.86
N ASP A 725 5.84 36.49 -32.48
CA ASP A 725 4.87 35.50 -32.03
C ASP A 725 5.50 34.31 -31.27
N GLN A 726 6.82 34.16 -31.29
CA GLN A 726 7.54 33.09 -30.61
C GLN A 726 8.22 33.59 -29.32
N PHE A 727 8.23 32.75 -28.29
CA PHE A 727 9.06 32.92 -27.09
C PHE A 727 10.00 31.71 -26.93
N ASP A 728 11.25 31.99 -26.57
CA ASP A 728 12.13 31.01 -25.94
C ASP A 728 11.94 31.07 -24.41
N LEU A 729 11.83 29.89 -23.81
CA LEU A 729 11.66 29.69 -22.37
C LEU A 729 12.71 28.71 -21.86
N TRP A 730 13.22 28.93 -20.66
CA TRP A 730 14.06 27.93 -20.00
C TRP A 730 14.01 28.03 -18.48
N VAL A 731 14.47 26.96 -17.84
CA VAL A 731 14.79 26.95 -16.41
C VAL A 731 16.28 26.69 -16.26
N GLU A 732 16.96 27.58 -15.56
CA GLU A 732 18.37 27.43 -15.18
C GLU A 732 18.44 26.76 -13.81
N GLY A 733 19.25 25.72 -13.67
CA GLY A 733 19.59 25.17 -12.34
C GLY A 733 20.54 26.08 -11.56
N SER A 734 20.87 25.68 -10.33
CA SER A 734 21.81 26.37 -9.43
C SER A 734 23.17 26.71 -10.09
N GLY A 735 23.70 25.81 -10.93
CA GLY A 735 24.92 26.03 -11.72
C GLY A 735 24.78 26.92 -12.97
N GLY A 736 23.63 27.56 -13.20
CA GLY A 736 23.38 28.46 -14.34
C GLY A 736 23.29 27.75 -15.71
N GLY A 737 23.03 26.45 -15.72
CA GLY A 737 22.82 25.65 -16.93
C GLY A 737 21.36 25.31 -17.18
N PHE A 738 21.00 25.07 -18.44
CA PHE A 738 19.70 24.56 -18.86
C PHE A 738 19.32 23.27 -18.12
N ALA A 739 18.34 23.37 -17.23
CA ALA A 739 17.66 22.20 -16.65
C ALA A 739 16.39 21.86 -17.42
N VAL A 740 15.67 22.87 -17.92
CA VAL A 740 14.54 22.73 -18.85
C VAL A 740 14.72 23.73 -20.00
N LYS A 741 14.42 23.33 -21.24
CA LYS A 741 14.26 24.26 -22.37
C LYS A 741 12.87 24.07 -22.99
N ALA A 742 12.24 25.17 -23.36
CA ALA A 742 10.96 25.20 -24.05
C ALA A 742 10.91 26.30 -25.12
N THR A 743 10.02 26.15 -26.09
CA THR A 743 9.67 27.18 -27.07
C THR A 743 8.15 27.26 -27.14
N ALA A 744 7.62 28.47 -27.08
CA ALA A 744 6.18 28.74 -27.09
C ALA A 744 5.78 29.60 -28.29
N LEU A 745 4.60 29.32 -28.84
CA LEU A 745 3.94 30.12 -29.86
C LEU A 745 2.74 30.85 -29.24
N ILE A 746 2.66 32.15 -29.50
CA ILE A 746 1.65 33.08 -29.02
C ILE A 746 0.72 33.49 -30.16
N GLY A 747 -0.53 33.78 -29.84
CA GLY A 747 -1.47 34.35 -30.81
C GLY A 747 -2.62 35.06 -30.12
N LYS A 748 -3.54 35.63 -30.90
CA LYS A 748 -4.67 36.39 -30.36
C LYS A 748 -5.71 35.47 -29.72
N ALA A 749 -6.23 35.88 -28.57
CA ALA A 749 -7.23 35.10 -27.83
C ALA A 749 -8.59 34.97 -28.56
N GLY A 750 -8.90 35.91 -29.46
CA GLY A 750 -10.25 36.11 -30.03
C GLY A 750 -10.45 35.83 -31.53
N THR A 751 -9.45 35.36 -32.28
CA THR A 751 -9.60 35.13 -33.74
C THR A 751 -9.40 33.66 -34.16
N ASN A 752 -10.43 33.09 -34.81
CA ASN A 752 -10.44 31.70 -35.33
C ASN A 752 -9.68 31.53 -36.67
N GLU A 753 -8.81 32.47 -37.05
CA GLU A 753 -8.05 32.38 -38.29
C GLU A 753 -7.07 31.19 -38.26
N GLY A 754 -7.13 30.36 -39.30
CA GLY A 754 -6.62 28.99 -39.28
C GLY A 754 -5.18 28.84 -38.77
N PHE A 755 -5.01 28.00 -37.76
CA PHE A 755 -3.71 27.49 -37.34
C PHE A 755 -3.64 26.01 -37.72
N GLU A 756 -2.51 25.51 -38.23
CA GLU A 756 -2.37 24.08 -38.55
C GLU A 756 -2.65 23.18 -37.33
N GLY A 757 -2.39 23.69 -36.12
CA GLY A 757 -2.75 23.02 -34.87
C GLY A 757 -4.25 22.93 -34.56
N SER A 758 -5.12 23.74 -35.18
CA SER A 758 -6.58 23.54 -35.07
C SER A 758 -7.05 22.44 -36.03
N GLU A 759 -6.46 22.33 -37.23
CA GLU A 759 -6.68 21.14 -38.07
C GLU A 759 -6.22 19.86 -37.37
N ALA A 760 -5.08 19.89 -36.66
CA ALA A 760 -4.59 18.75 -35.89
C ALA A 760 -5.50 18.35 -34.69
N LEU A 761 -6.45 19.20 -34.31
CA LEU A 761 -7.46 18.93 -33.27
C LEU A 761 -8.80 18.49 -33.86
N ASP A 762 -9.18 19.00 -35.03
CA ASP A 762 -10.47 18.73 -35.68
C ASP A 762 -10.39 17.59 -36.75
N LYS A 763 -9.19 17.08 -37.10
CA LYS A 763 -8.97 15.96 -38.08
C LYS A 763 -8.67 14.57 -37.47
N PHE A 764 -8.77 14.37 -36.15
CA PHE A 764 -8.39 13.10 -35.48
C PHE A 764 -9.31 12.68 -34.34
#